data_AF-A0A6P7T4N9-F1
#
_entry.id   AF-A0A6P7T4N9-F1
#
_cell.length_a   1.000
_cell.length_b   1.000
_cell.length_c   1.000
_cell.angle_alpha   90.00
_cell.angle_beta   90.00
_cell.angle_gamma   90.00
#
_symmetry.space_group_name_H-M   'P 1'
#
loop_
_entity.id
_entity.type
_entity.pdbx_description
1 polymer ?
#
loop_
_entity_poly.entity_id
_entity_poly.type
_entity_poly.pdbx_seq_one_letter_code
_entity_poly.pdbx_strand_id
1 'polypeptide(L)'
;MIKKMASTQGDETDDMRRKSRGMLKMYYGIDEEKPGMTTVDPCDIDGAHFKHDIFLNKLIREKSLTELMDRETDVVRQIRALDSEMQTLVYENYNKFISATDTIRKMKNDFKKMEDEMDLLATNMASITEFSAKISDTLQDQRQQITKLAGVHALLKKLQFLFELPARLKKCVEMKAYSQAVRYYTKAEKVLIQYNHMPSFKRIHEDCLVIVDELCQKLKEKFQEKDSSPKELAECVDLLLELKEPAELLCDEFLSHARQKIDEDLAELERQIQLQSGVIPLIEEVERPAQAYMMAPIDVLEFVDHGCNTFLSNICLVIASYNDMFLNRLQEDENLDAIALKKLVNFVNSLMERYFDCVHKRVLLEKETGDNTILVRALDRFHRRLQAMNKLLPDTDFSRAGTEIVSKAARERGAYYLQMLKQHFLDCLTDVRQNLAAPKQIGKQDSSDSLSELLNNTETSVLEQIKSVLANLQAFISPDITFAMKPYFRGPFCIQDVREGILTNFIRHICQVCSDFCEGAAERGSIPPSLLLILSRLCEDFSNSIISHLVVLTEEQLLMEDTTGVTPISKLCEEAKCAAQKLLNHYVRIQGLTISQMLRKSVETRDWLHTIEPRNVRAVMKRVVEDITAIDVQVGQLYEEGIRKERSSDSSRRTHSYSLSQQQRRPQWNFTPSIDNSLISNIQKLFSEKIEIFSPVEFSKVSVLTGIIKISLKTFLECVRLRTFGRYGLQQIQVDTHYLQLYLWRFVSDENLVQVLLDEIVCSTAHRCLDPSMMEPSVIELICERG
;
A
#
# COMPACT_ATOMS: atom_id res chain seq x y z
N MET A 1 10.99 59.15 -2.53
CA MET A 1 10.71 57.85 -3.19
C MET A 1 9.85 57.03 -2.22
N ILE A 2 8.63 56.69 -2.63
CA ILE A 2 7.65 55.74 -2.05
C ILE A 2 6.80 56.17 -0.81
N LYS A 3 5.48 55.94 -0.97
CA LYS A 3 4.38 55.72 0.02
C LYS A 3 3.79 56.94 0.74
N LYS A 4 2.52 57.24 0.48
CA LYS A 4 1.30 56.66 1.12
C LYS A 4 1.24 56.99 2.61
N MET A 5 0.41 57.98 2.94
CA MET A 5 -0.62 57.95 3.99
C MET A 5 -1.36 59.30 3.84
N ALA A 6 -2.58 59.37 3.29
CA ALA A 6 -3.83 58.91 3.92
C ALA A 6 -4.02 59.59 5.28
N SER A 7 -5.13 60.19 5.67
CA SER A 7 -6.50 60.17 5.15
C SER A 7 -7.31 60.77 6.30
N THR A 8 -7.58 62.08 6.33
CA THR A 8 -8.34 62.64 7.46
C THR A 8 -9.02 63.98 7.22
N GLN A 9 -9.17 64.45 5.98
CA GLN A 9 -9.95 65.67 5.68
C GLN A 9 -11.06 65.44 4.62
N GLY A 10 -11.41 64.17 4.38
CA GLY A 10 -12.49 63.78 3.47
C GLY A 10 -13.90 63.88 4.07
N ASP A 11 -14.04 64.08 5.38
CA ASP A 11 -15.34 63.99 6.07
C ASP A 11 -16.02 65.36 6.27
N GLU A 12 -15.27 66.45 6.41
CA GLU A 12 -15.84 67.79 6.65
C GLU A 12 -16.44 68.44 5.38
N THR A 13 -15.92 68.07 4.20
CA THR A 13 -16.34 68.69 2.93
C THR A 13 -17.63 68.09 2.37
N ASP A 14 -17.96 66.85 2.72
CA ASP A 14 -19.17 66.19 2.25
C ASP A 14 -20.41 66.61 3.08
N ASP A 15 -20.19 66.95 4.37
CA ASP A 15 -21.24 67.45 5.26
C ASP A 15 -21.65 68.89 4.91
N MET A 16 -20.70 69.73 4.48
CA MET A 16 -20.95 71.06 3.91
C MET A 16 -21.71 71.01 2.58
N ARG A 17 -21.40 70.03 1.70
CA ARG A 17 -22.14 69.81 0.44
C ARG A 17 -23.55 69.28 0.68
N ARG A 18 -23.76 68.42 1.68
CA ARG A 18 -25.09 67.96 2.09
C ARG A 18 -25.92 69.09 2.69
N LYS A 19 -25.35 69.94 3.55
CA LYS A 19 -26.03 71.15 4.08
C LYS A 19 -26.38 72.15 2.98
N SER A 20 -25.49 72.39 2.02
CA SER A 20 -25.76 73.27 0.86
C SER A 20 -26.88 72.72 -0.05
N ARG A 21 -26.90 71.39 -0.30
CA ARG A 21 -28.01 70.75 -1.03
C ARG A 21 -29.32 70.78 -0.24
N GLY A 22 -29.27 70.66 1.09
CA GLY A 22 -30.42 70.83 1.97
C GLY A 22 -31.01 72.24 1.92
N MET A 23 -30.17 73.28 1.94
CA MET A 23 -30.62 74.68 1.85
C MET A 23 -31.16 75.04 0.46
N LEU A 24 -30.59 74.49 -0.62
CA LEU A 24 -31.19 74.64 -1.96
C LEU A 24 -32.55 73.93 -2.04
N LYS A 25 -32.70 72.76 -1.41
CA LYS A 25 -33.97 72.01 -1.40
C LYS A 25 -35.08 72.76 -0.66
N MET A 26 -34.73 73.49 0.40
CA MET A 26 -35.62 74.41 1.13
C MET A 26 -36.03 75.65 0.30
N TYR A 27 -35.14 76.16 -0.57
CA TYR A 27 -35.43 77.33 -1.41
C TYR A 27 -36.39 77.03 -2.57
N TYR A 28 -36.35 75.80 -3.12
CA TYR A 28 -37.21 75.37 -4.24
C TYR A 28 -38.50 74.66 -3.81
N GLY A 29 -38.81 74.59 -2.50
CA GLY A 29 -40.08 74.08 -2.01
C GLY A 29 -40.39 72.62 -2.38
N ILE A 30 -39.36 71.77 -2.52
CA ILE A 30 -39.55 70.35 -2.84
C ILE A 30 -39.66 69.56 -1.53
N ASP A 31 -40.81 69.70 -0.88
CA ASP A 31 -41.28 68.74 0.11
C ASP A 31 -42.22 67.74 -0.57
N GLU A 32 -41.78 66.48 -0.64
CA GLU A 32 -42.69 65.36 -0.80
C GLU A 32 -43.46 65.20 0.51
N GLU A 33 -44.77 65.44 0.47
CA GLU A 33 -45.67 65.21 1.59
C GLU A 33 -45.60 63.74 2.04
N LYS A 34 -45.01 63.50 3.23
CA LYS A 34 -45.35 62.35 4.06
C LYS A 34 -45.96 62.85 5.37
N PRO A 35 -47.20 62.47 5.69
CA PRO A 35 -47.91 62.99 6.85
C PRO A 35 -47.35 62.36 8.13
N GLY A 36 -46.70 63.17 8.97
CA GLY A 36 -46.11 62.69 10.22
C GLY A 36 -45.34 63.75 11.02
N MET A 37 -46.04 64.79 11.48
CA MET A 37 -45.79 65.53 12.73
C MET A 37 -44.32 65.82 13.14
N THR A 38 -43.73 66.90 12.60
CA THR A 38 -42.66 67.66 13.28
C THR A 38 -43.21 69.02 13.67
N THR A 39 -43.50 69.16 14.96
CA THR A 39 -43.99 70.38 15.59
C THR A 39 -42.93 71.48 15.47
N VAL A 40 -43.10 72.40 14.52
CA VAL A 40 -42.32 73.64 14.42
C VAL A 40 -42.63 74.48 15.65
N ASP A 41 -41.70 74.60 16.60
CA ASP A 41 -41.89 75.37 17.84
C ASP A 41 -41.89 76.87 17.51
N PRO A 42 -43.03 77.59 17.62
CA PRO A 42 -43.12 79.01 17.28
C PRO A 42 -42.38 79.93 18.28
N CYS A 43 -41.78 79.36 19.34
CA CYS A 43 -41.07 80.06 20.41
C CYS A 43 -39.53 80.01 20.31
N ASP A 44 -38.96 79.48 19.24
CA ASP A 44 -37.50 79.50 19.02
C ASP A 44 -37.03 80.85 18.43
N ILE A 45 -36.16 81.58 19.15
CA ILE A 45 -35.72 82.94 18.79
C ILE A 45 -34.91 82.96 17.50
N ASP A 46 -34.13 81.90 17.22
CA ASP A 46 -33.23 81.83 16.06
C ASP A 46 -33.88 81.12 14.85
N GLY A 47 -35.14 80.70 14.98
CA GLY A 47 -35.90 79.99 13.95
C GLY A 47 -36.56 80.90 12.91
N ALA A 48 -36.61 80.45 11.66
CA ALA A 48 -37.17 81.22 10.53
C ALA A 48 -38.68 81.54 10.64
N HIS A 49 -39.40 80.90 11.57
CA HIS A 49 -40.83 81.09 11.81
C HIS A 49 -41.17 81.66 13.20
N PHE A 50 -40.19 82.31 13.86
CA PHE A 50 -40.37 82.94 15.17
C PHE A 50 -41.54 83.95 15.19
N LYS A 51 -42.46 83.78 16.15
CA LYS A 51 -43.58 84.70 16.37
C LYS A 51 -43.44 85.40 17.72
N HIS A 52 -42.99 86.65 17.66
CA HIS A 52 -42.75 87.55 18.80
C HIS A 52 -43.89 87.52 19.84
N ASP A 53 -45.14 87.63 19.39
CA ASP A 53 -46.30 87.71 20.30
C ASP A 53 -46.54 86.42 21.10
N ILE A 54 -46.28 85.26 20.51
CA ILE A 54 -46.49 83.95 21.15
C ILE A 54 -45.38 83.70 22.17
N PHE A 55 -44.14 84.01 21.80
CA PHE A 55 -42.99 83.94 22.67
C PHE A 55 -43.11 84.87 23.89
N LEU A 56 -43.54 86.11 23.67
CA LEU A 56 -43.71 87.09 24.74
C LEU A 56 -44.83 86.68 25.71
N ASN A 57 -45.97 86.22 25.17
CA ASN A 57 -47.07 85.73 26.00
C ASN A 57 -46.69 84.50 26.83
N LYS A 58 -45.84 83.61 26.30
CA LYS A 58 -45.29 82.46 27.03
C LYS A 58 -44.35 82.92 28.15
N LEU A 59 -43.44 83.85 27.86
CA LEU A 59 -42.47 84.39 28.80
C LEU A 59 -43.14 85.08 30.00
N ILE A 60 -44.21 85.85 29.76
CA ILE A 60 -44.97 86.59 30.79
C ILE A 60 -45.79 85.65 31.68
N ARG A 61 -46.25 84.50 31.17
CA ARG A 61 -47.04 83.52 31.94
C ARG A 61 -46.18 82.59 32.79
N GLU A 62 -44.98 82.24 32.33
CA GLU A 62 -44.16 81.19 32.94
C GLU A 62 -43.10 81.72 33.93
N LYS A 63 -42.69 83.00 33.82
CA LYS A 63 -41.60 83.56 34.61
C LYS A 63 -42.07 84.58 35.65
N SER A 64 -41.36 84.63 36.78
CA SER A 64 -41.56 85.65 37.81
C SER A 64 -40.97 87.01 37.36
N LEU A 65 -41.43 88.11 37.96
CA LEU A 65 -41.05 89.47 37.55
C LEU A 65 -39.52 89.71 37.56
N THR A 66 -38.81 89.12 38.52
CA THR A 66 -37.34 89.21 38.63
C THR A 66 -36.64 88.49 37.48
N GLU A 67 -37.13 87.31 37.09
CA GLU A 67 -36.57 86.54 35.97
C GLU A 67 -36.86 87.18 34.61
N LEU A 68 -37.95 87.95 34.51
CA LEU A 68 -38.27 88.71 33.31
C LEU A 68 -37.32 89.91 33.13
N MET A 69 -37.00 90.61 34.22
CA MET A 69 -36.04 91.73 34.22
C MET A 69 -34.60 91.26 33.91
N ASP A 70 -34.19 90.11 34.44
CA ASP A 70 -32.89 89.52 34.09
C ASP A 70 -32.86 89.13 32.60
N ARG A 71 -33.96 88.60 32.05
CA ARG A 71 -34.03 88.26 30.63
C ARG A 71 -34.02 89.49 29.72
N GLU A 72 -34.67 90.58 30.12
CA GLU A 72 -34.61 91.87 29.42
C GLU A 72 -33.19 92.40 29.35
N THR A 73 -32.48 92.42 30.50
CA THR A 73 -31.11 92.95 30.54
C THR A 73 -30.13 92.12 29.71
N ASP A 74 -30.29 90.80 29.67
CA ASP A 74 -29.50 89.94 28.78
C ASP A 74 -29.79 90.18 27.29
N VAL A 75 -31.06 90.33 26.90
CA VAL A 75 -31.43 90.63 25.51
C VAL A 75 -30.89 92.00 25.08
N VAL A 76 -30.98 93.02 25.94
CA VAL A 76 -30.41 94.34 25.64
C VAL A 76 -28.88 94.27 25.50
N ARG A 77 -28.20 93.46 26.32
CA ARG A 77 -26.75 93.24 26.20
C ARG A 77 -26.39 92.57 24.86
N GLN A 78 -27.18 91.57 24.44
CA GLN A 78 -26.99 90.88 23.17
C GLN A 78 -27.24 91.80 21.97
N ILE A 79 -28.30 92.62 22.00
CA ILE A 79 -28.60 93.60 20.94
C ILE A 79 -27.41 94.56 20.75
N ARG A 80 -26.85 95.08 21.86
CA ARG A 80 -25.71 96.02 21.78
C ARG A 80 -24.44 95.36 21.26
N ALA A 81 -24.18 94.10 21.63
CA ALA A 81 -23.03 93.35 21.11
C ALA A 81 -23.17 93.08 19.61
N LEU A 82 -24.35 92.62 19.16
CA LEU A 82 -24.63 92.35 17.75
C LEU A 82 -24.59 93.61 16.88
N ASP A 83 -25.06 94.76 17.38
CA ASP A 83 -25.00 96.01 16.62
C ASP A 83 -23.55 96.50 16.44
N SER A 84 -22.71 96.33 17.47
CA SER A 84 -21.27 96.61 17.37
C SER A 84 -20.54 95.65 16.41
N GLU A 85 -20.89 94.36 16.43
CA GLU A 85 -20.36 93.39 15.47
C GLU A 85 -20.83 93.70 14.04
N MET A 86 -22.10 94.07 13.83
CA MET A 86 -22.64 94.45 12.52
C MET A 86 -21.92 95.69 11.96
N GLN A 87 -21.70 96.72 12.77
CA GLN A 87 -20.96 97.91 12.32
C GLN A 87 -19.53 97.55 11.92
N THR A 88 -18.87 96.68 12.66
CA THR A 88 -17.52 96.20 12.32
C THR A 88 -17.55 95.38 11.02
N LEU A 89 -18.57 94.55 10.81
CA LEU A 89 -18.76 93.75 9.59
C LEU A 89 -18.99 94.61 8.34
N VAL A 90 -19.80 95.67 8.47
CA VAL A 90 -20.08 96.62 7.38
C VAL A 90 -18.83 97.44 7.04
N TYR A 91 -18.05 97.87 8.04
CA TYR A 91 -16.80 98.59 7.80
C TYR A 91 -15.71 97.70 7.19
N GLU A 92 -15.50 96.49 7.70
CA GLU A 92 -14.46 95.57 7.18
C GLU A 92 -14.80 95.00 5.80
N ASN A 93 -16.08 94.87 5.44
CA ASN A 93 -16.52 94.30 4.17
C ASN A 93 -17.17 95.31 3.20
N TYR A 94 -16.98 96.62 3.39
CA TYR A 94 -17.59 97.67 2.55
C TYR A 94 -17.31 97.48 1.04
N ASN A 95 -16.08 97.09 0.68
CA ASN A 95 -15.71 96.77 -0.71
C ASN A 95 -16.50 95.59 -1.29
N LYS A 96 -16.87 94.59 -0.48
CA LYS A 96 -17.66 93.44 -0.93
C LYS A 96 -19.13 93.79 -1.15
N PHE A 97 -19.70 94.72 -0.37
CA PHE A 97 -21.07 95.19 -0.56
C PHE A 97 -21.24 96.00 -1.86
N ILE A 98 -20.28 96.87 -2.20
CA ILE A 98 -20.32 97.57 -3.49
C ILE A 98 -20.18 96.58 -4.65
N SER A 99 -19.24 95.64 -4.56
CA SER A 99 -19.08 94.56 -5.54
C SER A 99 -20.36 93.74 -5.74
N ALA A 100 -21.02 93.35 -4.65
CA ALA A 100 -22.29 92.61 -4.68
C ALA A 100 -23.42 93.45 -5.32
N THR A 101 -23.45 94.76 -5.06
CA THR A 101 -24.47 95.65 -5.62
C THR A 101 -24.29 95.86 -7.13
N ASP A 102 -23.05 96.00 -7.59
CA ASP A 102 -22.74 96.11 -9.02
C ASP A 102 -22.98 94.80 -9.77
N THR A 103 -22.70 93.65 -9.15
CA THR A 103 -23.01 92.34 -9.74
C THR A 103 -24.52 92.12 -9.84
N ILE A 104 -25.32 92.49 -8.83
CA ILE A 104 -26.79 92.42 -8.89
C ILE A 104 -27.33 93.30 -10.03
N ARG A 105 -26.78 94.50 -10.23
CA ARG A 105 -27.19 95.39 -11.32
C ARG A 105 -26.86 94.80 -12.70
N LYS A 106 -25.68 94.20 -12.85
CA LYS A 106 -25.27 93.54 -14.10
C LYS A 106 -26.13 92.30 -14.39
N MET A 107 -26.35 91.45 -13.40
CA MET A 107 -27.23 90.28 -13.51
C MET A 107 -28.65 90.65 -13.92
N LYS A 108 -29.22 91.74 -13.39
CA LYS A 108 -30.57 92.20 -13.77
C LYS A 108 -30.68 92.58 -15.25
N ASN A 109 -29.66 93.21 -15.80
CA ASN A 109 -29.65 93.61 -17.21
C ASN A 109 -29.43 92.41 -18.14
N ASP A 110 -28.57 91.47 -17.75
CA ASP A 110 -28.32 90.25 -18.52
C ASP A 110 -29.54 89.31 -18.51
N PHE A 111 -30.25 89.20 -17.39
CA PHE A 111 -31.51 88.44 -17.31
C PHE A 111 -32.58 88.98 -18.24
N LYS A 112 -32.71 90.31 -18.35
CA LYS A 112 -33.72 90.92 -19.21
C LYS A 112 -33.44 90.65 -20.70
N LYS A 113 -32.18 90.66 -21.12
CA LYS A 113 -31.80 90.27 -22.49
C LYS A 113 -32.06 88.78 -22.76
N MET A 114 -31.82 87.92 -21.76
CA MET A 114 -32.07 86.49 -21.89
C MET A 114 -33.57 86.18 -21.98
N GLU A 115 -34.40 86.90 -21.24
CA GLU A 115 -35.86 86.80 -21.31
C GLU A 115 -36.38 87.18 -22.71
N ASP A 116 -35.91 88.30 -23.25
CA ASP A 116 -36.27 88.74 -24.61
C ASP A 116 -35.83 87.71 -25.70
N GLU A 117 -34.66 87.08 -25.55
CA GLU A 117 -34.19 86.02 -26.46
C GLU A 117 -34.99 84.70 -26.31
N MET A 118 -35.43 84.37 -25.09
CA MET A 118 -36.21 83.16 -24.82
C MET A 118 -37.63 83.26 -25.39
N ASP A 119 -38.25 84.43 -25.34
CA ASP A 119 -39.54 84.70 -25.99
C ASP A 119 -39.44 84.63 -27.52
N LEU A 120 -38.34 85.13 -28.10
CA LEU A 120 -38.07 84.99 -29.54
C LEU A 120 -37.92 83.51 -29.94
N LEU A 121 -37.23 82.71 -29.13
CA LEU A 121 -37.08 81.27 -29.35
C LEU A 121 -38.42 80.53 -29.25
N ALA A 122 -39.24 80.85 -28.26
CA ALA A 122 -40.58 80.25 -28.10
C ALA A 122 -41.46 80.50 -29.33
N THR A 123 -41.41 81.72 -29.87
CA THR A 123 -42.16 82.11 -31.07
C THR A 123 -41.68 81.35 -32.31
N ASN A 124 -40.35 81.17 -32.45
CA ASN A 124 -39.77 80.37 -33.53
C ASN A 124 -40.11 78.87 -33.39
N MET A 125 -40.09 78.30 -32.18
CA MET A 125 -40.49 76.91 -31.94
C MET A 125 -41.97 76.66 -32.26
N ALA A 126 -42.86 77.60 -31.92
CA ALA A 126 -44.27 77.51 -32.29
C ALA A 126 -44.43 77.47 -33.82
N SER A 127 -43.70 78.32 -34.53
CA SER A 127 -43.72 78.38 -36.00
C SER A 127 -43.20 77.09 -36.66
N ILE A 128 -42.11 76.52 -36.14
CA ILE A 128 -41.58 75.22 -36.61
C ILE A 128 -42.55 74.08 -36.33
N THR A 129 -43.21 74.10 -35.16
CA THR A 129 -44.19 73.08 -34.79
C THR A 129 -45.39 73.10 -35.74
N GLU A 130 -45.87 74.29 -36.11
CA GLU A 130 -46.94 74.43 -37.10
C GLU A 130 -46.53 73.93 -38.50
N PHE A 131 -45.33 74.30 -38.96
CA PHE A 131 -44.79 73.81 -40.25
C PHE A 131 -44.55 72.30 -40.25
N SER A 132 -44.07 71.74 -39.15
CA SER A 132 -43.86 70.30 -38.98
C SER A 132 -45.18 69.52 -38.97
N ALA A 133 -46.23 70.09 -38.36
CA ALA A 133 -47.58 69.50 -38.40
C ALA A 133 -48.12 69.46 -39.84
N LYS A 134 -47.99 70.55 -40.61
CA LYS A 134 -48.39 70.59 -42.03
C LYS A 134 -47.62 69.58 -42.90
N ILE A 135 -46.32 69.43 -42.69
CA ILE A 135 -45.50 68.43 -43.41
C ILE A 135 -45.93 67.00 -43.03
N SER A 136 -46.19 66.75 -41.74
CA SER A 136 -46.64 65.44 -41.26
C SER A 136 -47.96 65.03 -41.89
N ASP A 137 -48.96 65.92 -41.91
CA ASP A 137 -50.26 65.66 -42.55
C ASP A 137 -50.11 65.35 -44.05
N THR A 138 -49.23 66.07 -44.76
CA THR A 138 -49.07 65.89 -46.22
C THR A 138 -48.34 64.58 -46.57
N LEU A 139 -47.40 64.13 -45.74
CA LEU A 139 -46.58 62.93 -45.98
C LEU A 139 -47.16 61.66 -45.35
N GLN A 140 -48.15 61.76 -44.46
CA GLN A 140 -48.71 60.62 -43.72
C GLN A 140 -49.32 59.57 -44.65
N ASP A 141 -50.09 59.98 -45.66
CA ASP A 141 -50.73 59.06 -46.61
C ASP A 141 -49.70 58.37 -47.52
N GLN A 142 -48.69 59.11 -48.02
CA GLN A 142 -47.62 58.52 -48.82
C GLN A 142 -46.76 57.56 -48.00
N ARG A 143 -46.48 57.88 -46.72
CA ARG A 143 -45.74 57.00 -45.80
C ARG A 143 -46.52 55.74 -45.48
N GLN A 144 -47.84 55.81 -45.32
CA GLN A 144 -48.69 54.62 -45.11
C GLN A 144 -48.72 53.71 -46.34
N GLN A 145 -48.79 54.25 -47.55
CA GLN A 145 -48.74 53.46 -48.78
C GLN A 145 -47.37 52.76 -48.97
N ILE A 146 -46.27 53.47 -48.73
CA ILE A 146 -44.92 52.89 -48.77
C ILE A 146 -44.76 51.81 -47.69
N THR A 147 -45.32 52.01 -46.50
CA THR A 147 -45.26 51.01 -45.42
C THR A 147 -46.04 49.74 -45.76
N LYS A 148 -47.23 49.86 -46.37
CA LYS A 148 -47.99 48.70 -46.87
C LYS A 148 -47.23 47.96 -47.97
N LEU A 149 -46.66 48.68 -48.94
CA LEU A 149 -45.92 48.08 -50.05
C LEU A 149 -44.61 47.42 -49.59
N ALA A 150 -43.89 48.05 -48.66
CA ALA A 150 -42.71 47.49 -48.01
C ALA A 150 -43.07 46.24 -47.17
N GLY A 151 -44.24 46.22 -46.53
CA GLY A 151 -44.78 45.04 -45.84
C GLY A 151 -45.04 43.88 -46.78
N VAL A 152 -45.69 44.11 -47.92
CA VAL A 152 -45.93 43.09 -48.96
C VAL A 152 -44.61 42.59 -49.55
N HIS A 153 -43.66 43.48 -49.85
CA HIS A 153 -42.34 43.10 -50.35
C HIS A 153 -41.52 42.30 -49.31
N ALA A 154 -41.61 42.63 -48.02
CA ALA A 154 -40.99 41.86 -46.96
C ALA A 154 -41.59 40.45 -46.82
N LEU A 155 -42.91 40.32 -47.04
CA LEU A 155 -43.61 39.04 -46.99
C LEU A 155 -43.28 38.16 -48.21
N LEU A 156 -43.22 38.76 -49.41
CA LEU A 156 -42.74 38.11 -50.62
C LEU A 156 -41.29 37.62 -50.48
N LYS A 157 -40.41 38.41 -49.88
CA LYS A 157 -39.01 38.02 -49.63
C LYS A 157 -38.88 36.84 -48.67
N LYS A 158 -39.77 36.75 -47.66
CA LYS A 158 -39.85 35.60 -46.73
C LYS A 158 -40.39 34.35 -47.43
N LEU A 159 -41.39 34.49 -48.30
CA LEU A 159 -41.91 33.39 -49.11
C LEU A 159 -40.87 32.89 -50.13
N GLN A 160 -40.17 33.81 -50.80
CA GLN A 160 -39.08 33.48 -51.72
C GLN A 160 -37.97 32.68 -51.01
N PHE A 161 -37.61 33.05 -49.78
CA PHE A 161 -36.65 32.26 -48.98
C PHE A 161 -37.14 30.83 -48.71
N LEU A 162 -38.44 30.63 -48.45
CA LEU A 162 -39.04 29.30 -48.25
C LEU A 162 -39.06 28.46 -49.54
N PHE A 163 -39.34 29.06 -50.70
CA PHE A 163 -39.32 28.34 -51.99
C PHE A 163 -37.89 28.02 -52.47
N GLU A 164 -36.91 28.88 -52.18
CA GLU A 164 -35.49 28.63 -52.49
C GLU A 164 -34.79 27.71 -51.48
N LEU A 165 -35.46 27.36 -50.38
CA LEU A 165 -34.89 26.59 -49.27
C LEU A 165 -34.33 25.22 -49.70
N PRO A 166 -35.03 24.38 -50.49
CA PRO A 166 -34.50 23.07 -50.91
C PRO A 166 -33.23 23.21 -51.76
N ALA A 167 -33.20 24.17 -52.70
CA ALA A 167 -32.03 24.43 -53.54
C ALA A 167 -30.84 24.95 -52.71
N ARG A 168 -31.10 25.80 -51.70
CA ARG A 168 -30.06 26.27 -50.77
C ARG A 168 -29.55 25.16 -49.87
N LEU A 169 -30.42 24.30 -49.34
CA LEU A 169 -30.04 23.13 -48.55
C LEU A 169 -29.14 22.18 -49.35
N LYS A 170 -29.54 21.84 -50.59
CA LYS A 170 -28.76 20.97 -51.48
C LYS A 170 -27.38 21.55 -51.76
N LYS A 171 -27.29 22.86 -52.04
CA LYS A 171 -26.01 23.56 -52.21
C LYS A 171 -25.16 23.59 -50.94
N CYS A 172 -25.75 23.75 -49.77
CA CYS A 172 -25.02 23.69 -48.49
C CYS A 172 -24.47 22.28 -48.20
N VAL A 173 -25.22 21.23 -48.55
CA VAL A 173 -24.75 19.83 -48.48
C VAL A 173 -23.56 19.61 -49.44
N GLU A 174 -23.63 20.11 -50.67
CA GLU A 174 -22.53 20.02 -51.65
C GLU A 174 -21.27 20.77 -51.19
N MET A 175 -21.43 21.94 -50.56
CA MET A 175 -20.31 22.75 -50.06
C MET A 175 -19.80 22.30 -48.66
N LYS A 176 -20.27 21.16 -48.14
CA LYS A 176 -19.93 20.63 -46.79
C LYS A 176 -20.22 21.59 -45.63
N ALA A 177 -21.11 22.57 -45.83
CA ALA A 177 -21.50 23.57 -44.83
C ALA A 177 -22.69 23.08 -44.00
N TYR A 178 -22.51 21.97 -43.29
CA TYR A 178 -23.59 21.24 -42.62
C TYR A 178 -24.28 22.06 -41.51
N SER A 179 -23.52 22.84 -40.74
CA SER A 179 -24.07 23.71 -39.68
C SER A 179 -25.02 24.80 -40.21
N GLN A 180 -24.73 25.36 -41.38
CA GLN A 180 -25.63 26.32 -42.02
C GLN A 180 -26.88 25.62 -42.58
N ALA A 181 -26.73 24.41 -43.12
CA ALA A 181 -27.86 23.62 -43.62
C ALA A 181 -28.87 23.31 -42.50
N VAL A 182 -28.39 22.79 -41.36
CA VAL A 182 -29.25 22.48 -40.21
C VAL A 182 -29.92 23.73 -39.64
N ARG A 183 -29.20 24.86 -39.54
CA ARG A 183 -29.79 26.14 -39.09
C ARG A 183 -30.84 26.70 -40.04
N TYR A 184 -30.68 26.51 -41.35
CA TYR A 184 -31.70 26.92 -42.32
C TYR A 184 -32.93 26.03 -42.24
N TYR A 185 -32.74 24.72 -42.07
CA TYR A 185 -33.83 23.78 -41.91
C TYR A 185 -34.61 24.02 -40.61
N THR A 186 -33.96 24.05 -39.44
CA THR A 186 -34.62 24.24 -38.12
C THR A 186 -35.43 25.54 -38.03
N LYS A 187 -34.96 26.64 -38.63
CA LYS A 187 -35.71 27.91 -38.70
C LYS A 187 -36.95 27.82 -39.58
N ALA A 188 -36.88 27.06 -40.67
CA ALA A 188 -37.97 26.89 -41.61
C ALA A 188 -38.94 25.77 -41.23
N GLU A 189 -38.46 24.76 -40.49
CA GLU A 189 -39.21 23.57 -40.05
C GLU A 189 -40.48 23.96 -39.30
N LYS A 190 -40.36 24.85 -38.30
CA LYS A 190 -41.53 25.33 -37.52
C LYS A 190 -42.61 25.96 -38.41
N VAL A 191 -42.19 26.68 -39.45
CA VAL A 191 -43.10 27.35 -40.39
C VAL A 191 -43.69 26.34 -41.38
N LEU A 192 -42.88 25.44 -41.91
CA LEU A 192 -43.32 24.38 -42.83
C LEU A 192 -44.34 23.43 -42.18
N ILE A 193 -44.13 23.08 -40.91
CA ILE A 193 -45.07 22.26 -40.13
C ILE A 193 -46.37 23.02 -39.86
N GLN A 194 -46.31 24.32 -39.50
CA GLN A 194 -47.51 25.12 -39.22
C GLN A 194 -48.41 25.31 -40.47
N TYR A 195 -47.81 25.38 -41.67
CA TYR A 195 -48.54 25.57 -42.94
C TYR A 195 -48.70 24.28 -43.78
N ASN A 196 -48.59 23.11 -43.15
CA ASN A 196 -48.63 21.80 -43.82
C ASN A 196 -49.98 21.47 -44.52
N HIS A 197 -51.03 22.26 -44.26
CA HIS A 197 -52.35 22.14 -44.91
C HIS A 197 -52.35 22.66 -46.36
N MET A 198 -51.32 23.42 -46.78
CA MET A 198 -51.18 23.89 -48.15
C MET A 198 -50.30 22.92 -48.98
N PRO A 199 -50.77 22.43 -50.14
CA PRO A 199 -50.06 21.43 -50.95
C PRO A 199 -48.64 21.83 -51.38
N SER A 200 -48.41 23.12 -51.65
CA SER A 200 -47.11 23.65 -52.07
C SER A 200 -46.07 23.57 -50.94
N PHE A 201 -46.45 23.91 -49.71
CA PHE A 201 -45.57 23.82 -48.55
C PHE A 201 -45.33 22.38 -48.11
N LYS A 202 -46.33 21.50 -48.30
CA LYS A 202 -46.17 20.05 -48.07
C LYS A 202 -45.12 19.43 -48.99
N ARG A 203 -45.16 19.72 -50.31
CA ARG A 203 -44.13 19.24 -51.25
C ARG A 203 -42.74 19.77 -50.91
N ILE A 204 -42.63 21.07 -50.58
CA ILE A 204 -41.35 21.66 -50.16
C ILE A 204 -40.84 21.01 -48.88
N HIS A 205 -41.73 20.68 -47.94
CA HIS A 205 -41.37 19.97 -46.73
C HIS A 205 -40.89 18.54 -47.03
N GLU A 206 -41.57 17.79 -47.90
CA GLU A 206 -41.15 16.46 -48.38
C GLU A 206 -39.76 16.52 -49.07
N ASP A 207 -39.54 17.49 -49.96
CA ASP A 207 -38.24 17.70 -50.62
C ASP A 207 -37.14 18.07 -49.61
N CYS A 208 -37.44 18.91 -48.61
CA CYS A 208 -36.51 19.23 -47.53
C CYS A 208 -36.19 18.00 -46.67
N LEU A 209 -37.18 17.14 -46.38
CA LEU A 209 -36.97 15.92 -45.60
C LEU A 209 -36.03 14.94 -46.31
N VAL A 210 -36.16 14.75 -47.62
CA VAL A 210 -35.24 13.91 -48.39
C VAL A 210 -33.80 14.45 -48.34
N ILE A 211 -33.62 15.77 -48.46
CA ILE A 211 -32.29 16.40 -48.38
C ILE A 211 -31.72 16.31 -46.95
N VAL A 212 -32.57 16.40 -45.93
CA VAL A 212 -32.17 16.24 -44.53
C VAL A 212 -31.79 14.79 -44.24
N ASP A 213 -32.48 13.79 -44.82
CA ASP A 213 -32.11 12.38 -44.68
C ASP A 213 -30.76 12.08 -45.36
N GLU A 214 -30.51 12.66 -46.54
CA GLU A 214 -29.20 12.61 -47.20
C GLU A 214 -28.11 13.31 -46.36
N LEU A 215 -28.45 14.43 -45.70
CA LEU A 215 -27.55 15.12 -44.77
C LEU A 215 -27.26 14.26 -43.53
N CYS A 216 -28.26 13.60 -42.95
CA CYS A 216 -28.10 12.68 -41.82
C CYS A 216 -27.19 11.51 -42.20
N GLN A 217 -27.37 10.89 -43.38
CA GLN A 217 -26.50 9.83 -43.87
C GLN A 217 -25.05 10.32 -44.03
N LYS A 218 -24.82 11.48 -44.65
CA LYS A 218 -23.47 12.05 -44.80
C LYS A 218 -22.82 12.44 -43.47
N LEU A 219 -23.60 12.87 -42.49
CA LEU A 219 -23.11 13.14 -41.14
C LEU A 219 -22.76 11.82 -40.41
N LYS A 220 -23.55 10.75 -40.57
CA LYS A 220 -23.24 9.40 -40.05
C LYS A 220 -22.02 8.77 -40.74
N GLU A 221 -21.83 8.97 -42.04
CA GLU A 221 -20.63 8.53 -42.76
C GLU A 221 -19.37 9.25 -42.24
N LYS A 222 -19.43 10.58 -42.08
CA LYS A 222 -18.34 11.36 -41.46
C LYS A 222 -18.05 10.97 -40.01
N PHE A 223 -19.07 10.50 -39.30
CA PHE A 223 -18.94 10.00 -37.95
C PHE A 223 -18.20 8.66 -37.89
N GLN A 224 -18.32 7.82 -38.93
CA GLN A 224 -17.63 6.54 -39.05
C GLN A 224 -16.21 6.64 -39.64
N GLU A 225 -15.82 7.80 -40.19
CA GLU A 225 -14.45 8.01 -40.67
C GLU A 225 -13.44 7.94 -39.49
N LYS A 226 -12.35 7.18 -39.66
CA LYS A 226 -11.35 6.89 -38.61
C LYS A 226 -10.51 8.10 -38.18
N ASP A 227 -10.42 9.13 -39.02
CA ASP A 227 -9.53 10.29 -38.84
C ASP A 227 -10.25 11.57 -38.36
N SER A 228 -11.55 11.50 -38.08
CA SER A 228 -12.34 12.66 -37.66
C SER A 228 -11.87 13.19 -36.30
N SER A 229 -11.63 14.51 -36.20
CA SER A 229 -11.18 15.11 -34.95
C SER A 229 -12.31 15.09 -33.89
N PRO A 230 -11.99 15.05 -32.59
CA PRO A 230 -13.00 15.05 -31.53
C PRO A 230 -13.90 16.29 -31.54
N LYS A 231 -13.43 17.41 -32.09
CA LYS A 231 -14.25 18.62 -32.30
C LYS A 231 -15.23 18.45 -33.45
N GLU A 232 -14.79 17.86 -34.56
CA GLU A 232 -15.66 17.57 -35.70
C GLU A 232 -16.70 16.50 -35.36
N LEU A 233 -16.35 15.51 -34.53
CA LEU A 233 -17.30 14.51 -34.02
C LEU A 233 -18.33 15.15 -33.08
N ALA A 234 -17.91 16.04 -32.18
CA ALA A 234 -18.82 16.81 -31.34
C ALA A 234 -19.76 17.69 -32.19
N GLU A 235 -19.24 18.42 -33.18
CA GLU A 235 -20.06 19.21 -34.11
C GLU A 235 -21.03 18.33 -34.92
N CYS A 236 -20.61 17.14 -35.39
CA CYS A 236 -21.50 16.22 -36.12
C CYS A 236 -22.63 15.70 -35.23
N VAL A 237 -22.33 15.31 -33.99
CA VAL A 237 -23.34 14.86 -33.03
C VAL A 237 -24.27 16.00 -32.62
N ASP A 238 -23.74 17.22 -32.42
CA ASP A 238 -24.55 18.40 -32.14
C ASP A 238 -25.57 18.66 -33.26
N LEU A 239 -25.12 18.55 -34.52
CA LEU A 239 -25.97 18.72 -35.70
C LEU A 239 -26.98 17.59 -35.86
N LEU A 240 -26.62 16.34 -35.57
CA LEU A 240 -27.53 15.20 -35.60
C LEU A 240 -28.60 15.29 -34.48
N LEU A 241 -28.22 15.79 -33.31
CA LEU A 241 -29.15 16.08 -32.22
C LEU A 241 -30.10 17.24 -32.57
N GLU A 242 -29.61 18.30 -33.24
CA GLU A 242 -30.46 19.39 -33.76
C GLU A 242 -31.47 18.91 -34.81
N LEU A 243 -31.15 17.82 -35.54
CA LEU A 243 -32.02 17.16 -36.52
C LEU A 243 -33.02 16.17 -35.89
N LYS A 244 -33.07 16.05 -34.57
CA LYS A 244 -33.97 15.16 -33.79
C LYS A 244 -33.75 13.67 -34.02
N GLU A 245 -32.54 13.24 -34.36
CA GLU A 245 -32.18 11.82 -34.28
C GLU A 245 -32.25 11.33 -32.82
N PRO A 246 -32.65 10.07 -32.57
CA PRO A 246 -32.77 9.54 -31.22
C PRO A 246 -31.39 9.49 -30.53
N ALA A 247 -31.27 10.19 -29.41
CA ALA A 247 -30.03 10.29 -28.65
C ALA A 247 -29.48 8.91 -28.22
N GLU A 248 -30.35 7.92 -28.02
CA GLU A 248 -29.93 6.55 -27.66
C GLU A 248 -29.10 5.87 -28.75
N LEU A 249 -29.45 6.05 -30.04
CA LEU A 249 -28.71 5.48 -31.16
C LEU A 249 -27.37 6.21 -31.36
N LEU A 250 -27.37 7.53 -31.18
CA LEU A 250 -26.15 8.35 -31.26
C LEU A 250 -25.17 7.99 -30.12
N CYS A 251 -25.67 7.68 -28.92
CA CYS A 251 -24.84 7.17 -27.84
C CYS A 251 -24.18 5.83 -28.22
N ASP A 252 -24.94 4.90 -28.79
CA ASP A 252 -24.42 3.58 -29.18
C ASP A 252 -23.40 3.69 -30.32
N GLU A 253 -23.68 4.52 -31.32
CA GLU A 253 -22.76 4.79 -32.43
C GLU A 253 -21.47 5.43 -31.93
N PHE A 254 -21.54 6.45 -31.06
CA PHE A 254 -20.37 7.10 -30.48
C PHE A 254 -19.50 6.15 -29.66
N LEU A 255 -20.13 5.37 -28.77
CA LEU A 255 -19.41 4.39 -27.97
C LEU A 255 -18.81 3.28 -28.86
N SER A 256 -19.45 2.91 -29.97
CA SER A 256 -18.91 1.92 -30.90
C SER A 256 -17.67 2.42 -31.66
N HIS A 257 -17.64 3.69 -32.08
CA HIS A 257 -16.47 4.30 -32.72
C HIS A 257 -15.32 4.44 -31.73
N ALA A 258 -15.61 4.97 -30.53
CA ALA A 258 -14.65 5.05 -29.45
C ALA A 258 -14.09 3.67 -29.06
N ARG A 259 -14.93 2.62 -29.08
CA ARG A 259 -14.51 1.24 -28.82
C ARG A 259 -13.41 0.78 -29.78
N GLN A 260 -13.57 0.99 -31.09
CA GLN A 260 -12.60 0.53 -32.08
C GLN A 260 -11.21 1.10 -31.82
N LYS A 261 -11.12 2.40 -31.52
CA LYS A 261 -9.85 3.07 -31.22
C LYS A 261 -9.22 2.57 -29.92
N ILE A 262 -10.01 2.38 -28.87
CA ILE A 262 -9.51 1.89 -27.58
C ILE A 262 -9.14 0.40 -27.65
N ASP A 263 -9.83 -0.39 -28.46
CA ASP A 263 -9.50 -1.79 -28.71
C ASP A 263 -8.16 -1.94 -29.44
N GLU A 264 -7.82 -1.01 -30.35
CA GLU A 264 -6.49 -0.93 -30.97
C GLU A 264 -5.39 -0.67 -29.91
N ASP A 265 -5.63 0.23 -28.94
CA ASP A 265 -4.70 0.48 -27.82
C ASP A 265 -4.53 -0.77 -26.93
N LEU A 266 -5.62 -1.49 -26.62
CA LEU A 266 -5.59 -2.73 -25.85
C LEU A 266 -4.88 -3.86 -26.60
N ALA A 267 -5.08 -3.96 -27.92
CA ALA A 267 -4.43 -4.96 -28.75
C ALA A 267 -2.91 -4.77 -28.78
N GLU A 268 -2.42 -3.52 -28.80
CA GLU A 268 -0.99 -3.25 -28.70
C GLU A 268 -0.41 -3.66 -27.33
N LEU A 269 -1.14 -3.41 -26.22
CA LEU A 269 -0.74 -3.89 -24.90
C LEU A 269 -0.71 -5.43 -24.84
N GLU A 270 -1.71 -6.11 -25.40
CA GLU A 270 -1.73 -7.58 -25.49
C GLU A 270 -0.56 -8.11 -26.33
N ARG A 271 -0.20 -7.44 -27.42
CA ARG A 271 0.95 -7.78 -28.27
C ARG A 271 2.27 -7.71 -27.50
N GLN A 272 2.46 -6.67 -26.68
CA GLN A 272 3.65 -6.52 -25.83
C GLN A 272 3.76 -7.63 -24.78
N ILE A 273 2.64 -8.08 -24.22
CA ILE A 273 2.61 -9.22 -23.29
C ILE A 273 3.02 -10.52 -24.01
N GLN A 274 2.51 -10.73 -25.23
CA GLN A 274 2.85 -11.91 -26.03
C GLN A 274 4.33 -11.97 -26.40
N LEU A 275 4.95 -10.82 -26.72
CA LEU A 275 6.40 -10.70 -26.94
C LEU A 275 7.20 -11.11 -25.69
N GLN A 276 6.84 -10.58 -24.51
CA GLN A 276 7.55 -10.89 -23.26
C GLN A 276 7.36 -12.34 -22.80
N SER A 277 6.20 -12.94 -23.08
CA SER A 277 5.93 -14.35 -22.77
C SER A 277 6.64 -15.36 -23.69
N GLY A 278 7.33 -14.89 -24.74
CA GLY A 278 8.02 -15.74 -25.72
C GLY A 278 7.11 -16.48 -26.70
N VAL A 279 5.81 -16.14 -26.76
CA VAL A 279 4.83 -16.76 -27.67
C VAL A 279 5.02 -16.27 -29.10
N ILE A 280 5.51 -15.04 -29.28
CA ILE A 280 5.93 -14.49 -30.58
C ILE A 280 7.46 -14.62 -30.64
N PRO A 281 8.03 -15.32 -31.64
CA PRO A 281 9.48 -15.42 -31.78
C PRO A 281 10.09 -14.04 -32.03
N LEU A 282 11.20 -13.72 -31.35
CA LEU A 282 12.07 -12.62 -31.73
C LEU A 282 12.62 -12.91 -33.14
N ILE A 283 12.26 -12.10 -34.13
CA ILE A 283 12.84 -12.20 -35.47
C ILE A 283 14.28 -11.70 -35.35
N GLU A 284 15.25 -12.61 -35.34
CA GLU A 284 16.69 -12.32 -35.22
C GLU A 284 17.25 -11.52 -36.41
N GLU A 285 16.54 -11.46 -37.53
CA GLU A 285 16.98 -10.74 -38.75
C GLU A 285 16.06 -9.55 -39.06
N VAL A 286 16.38 -8.37 -38.51
CA VAL A 286 15.80 -7.11 -38.99
C VAL A 286 16.94 -6.16 -39.37
N GLU A 287 17.05 -5.84 -40.67
CA GLU A 287 18.10 -5.05 -41.31
C GLU A 287 18.22 -3.59 -40.81
N ARG A 288 17.38 -3.16 -39.85
CA ARG A 288 17.34 -1.76 -39.35
C ARG A 288 17.28 -1.71 -37.82
N PRO A 289 18.27 -1.07 -37.14
CA PRO A 289 18.31 -1.00 -35.67
C PRO A 289 17.08 -0.31 -35.05
N ALA A 290 16.44 0.63 -35.76
CA ALA A 290 15.22 1.29 -35.27
C ALA A 290 14.00 0.36 -35.17
N GLN A 291 13.90 -0.67 -36.02
CA GLN A 291 12.80 -1.65 -35.99
C GLN A 291 13.04 -2.74 -34.95
N ALA A 292 14.31 -3.09 -34.68
CA ALA A 292 14.68 -3.98 -33.59
C ALA A 292 14.31 -3.40 -32.21
N TYR A 293 14.47 -2.09 -32.00
CA TYR A 293 14.02 -1.40 -30.78
C TYR A 293 12.50 -1.38 -30.60
N MET A 294 11.71 -1.36 -31.69
CA MET A 294 10.24 -1.42 -31.61
C MET A 294 9.69 -2.83 -31.33
N MET A 295 10.53 -3.86 -31.50
CA MET A 295 10.17 -5.28 -31.36
C MET A 295 10.79 -5.93 -30.12
N ALA A 296 11.60 -5.20 -29.36
CA ALA A 296 12.07 -5.64 -28.06
C ALA A 296 10.95 -5.47 -27.02
N PRO A 297 10.78 -6.42 -26.09
CA PRO A 297 9.80 -6.28 -25.03
C PRO A 297 10.16 -5.09 -24.15
N ILE A 298 9.19 -4.21 -23.96
CA ILE A 298 9.35 -3.01 -23.13
C ILE A 298 9.35 -3.38 -21.64
N ASP A 299 10.06 -2.56 -20.86
CA ASP A 299 10.09 -2.66 -19.41
C ASP A 299 8.67 -2.47 -18.82
N VAL A 300 8.42 -3.02 -17.63
CA VAL A 300 7.13 -2.94 -16.92
C VAL A 300 6.70 -1.50 -16.72
N LEU A 301 7.64 -0.64 -16.36
CA LEU A 301 7.38 0.77 -16.14
C LEU A 301 6.95 1.45 -17.44
N GLU A 302 7.63 1.16 -18.54
CA GLU A 302 7.31 1.68 -19.86
C GLU A 302 5.97 1.12 -20.37
N PHE A 303 5.68 -0.15 -20.12
CA PHE A 303 4.39 -0.78 -20.43
C PHE A 303 3.23 -0.11 -19.68
N VAL A 304 3.38 0.09 -18.37
CA VAL A 304 2.36 0.78 -17.56
C VAL A 304 2.23 2.23 -18.02
N ASP A 305 3.33 2.90 -18.35
CA ASP A 305 3.31 4.27 -18.87
C ASP A 305 2.63 4.37 -20.23
N HIS A 306 2.88 3.40 -21.12
CA HIS A 306 2.18 3.31 -22.39
C HIS A 306 0.68 3.18 -22.15
N GLY A 307 0.24 2.18 -21.38
CA GLY A 307 -1.18 1.99 -21.07
C GLY A 307 -1.83 3.16 -20.32
N CYS A 308 -1.10 3.82 -19.42
CA CYS A 308 -1.63 5.00 -18.73
C CYS A 308 -1.74 6.22 -19.65
N ASN A 309 -0.81 6.39 -20.59
CA ASN A 309 -0.77 7.57 -21.45
C ASN A 309 -1.62 7.42 -22.71
N THR A 310 -1.74 6.22 -23.29
CA THR A 310 -2.58 5.95 -24.45
C THR A 310 -3.99 5.58 -23.99
N PHE A 311 -4.16 4.37 -23.44
CA PHE A 311 -5.47 3.81 -23.08
C PHE A 311 -6.21 4.65 -22.03
N LEU A 312 -5.62 4.91 -20.85
CA LEU A 312 -6.34 5.66 -19.81
C LEU A 312 -6.61 7.12 -20.23
N SER A 313 -5.68 7.78 -20.94
CA SER A 313 -5.94 9.15 -21.43
C SER A 313 -7.05 9.17 -22.48
N ASN A 314 -7.05 8.23 -23.42
CA ASN A 314 -8.08 8.12 -24.45
C ASN A 314 -9.45 7.85 -23.83
N ILE A 315 -9.55 6.96 -22.84
CA ILE A 315 -10.78 6.76 -22.08
C ILE A 315 -11.20 8.04 -21.34
N CYS A 316 -10.28 8.75 -20.67
CA CYS A 316 -10.61 10.01 -20.01
C CYS A 316 -11.17 11.05 -21.00
N LEU A 317 -10.61 11.13 -22.21
CA LEU A 317 -11.10 12.01 -23.27
C LEU A 317 -12.49 11.60 -23.77
N VAL A 318 -12.74 10.30 -23.93
CA VAL A 318 -14.06 9.76 -24.31
C VAL A 318 -15.10 10.05 -23.22
N ILE A 319 -14.77 9.86 -21.95
CA ILE A 319 -15.66 10.19 -20.82
C ILE A 319 -15.97 11.69 -20.81
N ALA A 320 -14.94 12.55 -20.94
CA ALA A 320 -15.11 14.00 -20.90
C ALA A 320 -15.96 14.51 -22.08
N SER A 321 -15.70 14.02 -23.30
CA SER A 321 -16.49 14.38 -24.48
C SER A 321 -17.91 13.85 -24.40
N TYR A 322 -18.12 12.61 -23.96
CA TYR A 322 -19.47 12.06 -23.76
C TYR A 322 -20.27 12.83 -22.71
N ASN A 323 -19.64 13.19 -21.58
CA ASN A 323 -20.27 14.00 -20.54
C ASN A 323 -20.67 15.39 -21.08
N ASP A 324 -19.81 16.05 -21.85
CA ASP A 324 -20.09 17.37 -22.44
C ASP A 324 -21.21 17.29 -23.49
N MET A 325 -21.22 16.25 -24.31
CA MET A 325 -22.15 16.09 -25.43
C MET A 325 -23.55 15.64 -25.00
N PHE A 326 -23.65 14.75 -24.01
CA PHE A 326 -24.91 14.08 -23.67
C PHE A 326 -25.43 14.42 -22.26
N LEU A 327 -24.56 14.63 -21.25
CA LEU A 327 -24.98 14.76 -19.85
C LEU A 327 -25.01 16.21 -19.33
N ASN A 328 -24.17 17.10 -19.87
CA ASN A 328 -24.13 18.51 -19.48
C ASN A 328 -25.11 19.39 -20.29
N ARG A 329 -25.92 18.80 -21.17
CA ARG A 329 -26.93 19.54 -21.93
C ARG A 329 -28.16 19.81 -21.06
N LEU A 330 -28.65 21.05 -21.10
CA LEU A 330 -29.93 21.46 -20.54
C LEU A 330 -31.08 20.77 -21.29
N GLN A 331 -31.33 19.48 -21.02
CA GLN A 331 -32.52 18.76 -21.47
C GLN A 331 -33.39 18.38 -20.26
N GLU A 332 -34.71 18.50 -20.43
CA GLU A 332 -35.73 18.39 -19.36
C GLU A 332 -36.07 16.92 -19.00
N ASP A 333 -35.35 15.91 -19.53
CA ASP A 333 -35.71 14.48 -19.44
C ASP A 333 -34.70 13.66 -18.60
N GLU A 334 -34.91 13.60 -17.28
CA GLU A 334 -34.04 12.87 -16.31
C GLU A 334 -33.85 11.37 -16.65
N ASN A 335 -34.80 10.74 -17.35
CA ASN A 335 -34.70 9.33 -17.75
C ASN A 335 -33.64 9.08 -18.83
N LEU A 336 -33.40 10.04 -19.72
CA LEU A 336 -32.45 9.88 -20.82
C LEU A 336 -31.01 9.97 -20.30
N ASP A 337 -30.76 10.87 -19.35
CA ASP A 337 -29.48 11.03 -18.67
C ASP A 337 -29.09 9.78 -17.89
N ALA A 338 -30.05 9.15 -17.21
CA ALA A 338 -29.82 7.89 -16.50
C ALA A 338 -29.46 6.74 -17.45
N ILE A 339 -30.09 6.67 -18.63
CA ILE A 339 -29.79 5.64 -19.64
C ILE A 339 -28.41 5.89 -20.26
N ALA A 340 -28.10 7.14 -20.62
CA ALA A 340 -26.81 7.55 -21.18
C ALA A 340 -25.65 7.26 -20.20
N LEU A 341 -25.83 7.63 -18.93
CA LEU A 341 -24.84 7.35 -17.88
C LEU A 341 -24.64 5.85 -17.66
N LYS A 342 -25.72 5.06 -17.65
CA LYS A 342 -25.63 3.59 -17.54
C LYS A 342 -24.89 2.96 -18.72
N LYS A 343 -25.14 3.41 -19.95
CA LYS A 343 -24.43 2.94 -21.16
C LYS A 343 -22.95 3.28 -21.09
N LEU A 344 -22.61 4.51 -20.69
CA LEU A 344 -21.22 4.94 -20.49
C LEU A 344 -20.50 4.09 -19.43
N VAL A 345 -21.11 3.89 -18.25
CA VAL A 345 -20.51 3.12 -17.16
C VAL A 345 -20.27 1.66 -17.58
N ASN A 346 -21.24 1.02 -18.25
CA ASN A 346 -21.06 -0.34 -18.77
C ASN A 346 -19.93 -0.43 -19.81
N PHE A 347 -19.84 0.57 -20.70
CA PHE A 347 -18.78 0.67 -21.69
C PHE A 347 -17.40 0.78 -21.03
N VAL A 348 -17.22 1.72 -20.10
CA VAL A 348 -15.94 1.94 -19.41
C VAL A 348 -15.57 0.72 -18.56
N ASN A 349 -16.52 0.12 -17.82
CA ASN A 349 -16.28 -1.08 -17.02
C ASN A 349 -15.73 -2.24 -17.87
N SER A 350 -16.35 -2.51 -19.04
CA SER A 350 -15.91 -3.61 -19.92
C SER A 350 -14.49 -3.43 -20.47
N LEU A 351 -14.06 -2.20 -20.73
CA LEU A 351 -12.72 -1.90 -21.22
C LEU A 351 -11.69 -1.90 -20.09
N MET A 352 -12.06 -1.37 -18.92
CA MET A 352 -11.21 -1.35 -17.74
C MET A 352 -10.91 -2.76 -17.22
N GLU A 353 -11.89 -3.67 -17.25
CA GLU A 353 -11.69 -5.09 -16.89
C GLU A 353 -10.61 -5.74 -17.77
N ARG A 354 -10.66 -5.55 -19.10
CA ARG A 354 -9.64 -6.03 -20.02
C ARG A 354 -8.27 -5.39 -19.77
N TYR A 355 -8.23 -4.09 -19.49
CA TYR A 355 -6.97 -3.41 -19.17
C TYR A 355 -6.34 -3.93 -17.87
N PHE A 356 -7.16 -4.14 -16.83
CA PHE A 356 -6.72 -4.74 -15.57
C PHE A 356 -6.16 -6.14 -15.76
N ASP A 357 -6.79 -6.96 -16.60
CA ASP A 357 -6.26 -8.28 -16.97
C ASP A 357 -4.90 -8.18 -17.69
N CYS A 358 -4.73 -7.23 -18.60
CA CYS A 358 -3.46 -6.98 -19.28
C CYS A 358 -2.36 -6.58 -18.30
N VAL A 359 -2.63 -5.61 -17.41
CA VAL A 359 -1.66 -5.18 -16.39
C VAL A 359 -1.31 -6.33 -15.45
N HIS A 360 -2.31 -7.11 -15.01
CA HIS A 360 -2.08 -8.25 -14.14
C HIS A 360 -1.20 -9.33 -14.79
N LYS A 361 -1.48 -9.69 -16.05
CA LYS A 361 -0.67 -10.65 -16.82
C LYS A 361 0.77 -10.16 -17.01
N ARG A 362 0.98 -8.87 -17.33
CA ARG A 362 2.32 -8.30 -17.50
C ARG A 362 3.13 -8.33 -16.21
N VAL A 363 2.51 -8.00 -15.07
CA VAL A 363 3.15 -8.02 -13.75
C VAL A 363 3.54 -9.45 -13.34
N LEU A 364 2.72 -10.45 -13.68
CA LEU A 364 3.01 -11.86 -13.41
C LEU A 364 4.23 -12.41 -14.16
N LEU A 365 4.60 -11.83 -15.29
CA LEU A 365 5.76 -12.25 -16.09
C LEU A 365 7.10 -11.74 -15.49
N GLU A 366 7.07 -10.82 -14.52
CA GLU A 366 8.24 -10.17 -13.93
C GLU A 366 8.83 -10.95 -12.74
N LYS A 367 8.96 -12.27 -12.90
CA LYS A 367 9.50 -13.12 -11.83
C LYS A 367 11.02 -13.06 -11.77
N GLU A 368 11.70 -12.78 -12.88
CA GLU A 368 13.15 -12.95 -13.02
C GLU A 368 13.98 -11.70 -12.69
N THR A 369 13.39 -10.51 -12.65
CA THR A 369 14.09 -9.26 -12.37
C THR A 369 14.39 -9.15 -10.88
N GLY A 370 15.65 -9.26 -10.46
CA GLY A 370 16.04 -9.25 -9.05
C GLY A 370 15.73 -7.95 -8.30
N ASP A 371 15.58 -6.83 -9.03
CA ASP A 371 15.31 -5.51 -8.49
C ASP A 371 13.81 -5.16 -8.56
N ASN A 372 13.17 -4.99 -7.39
CA ASN A 372 11.76 -4.62 -7.29
C ASN A 372 11.51 -3.13 -7.56
N THR A 373 12.53 -2.28 -7.64
CA THR A 373 12.35 -0.82 -7.74
C THR A 373 11.53 -0.42 -8.97
N ILE A 374 11.78 -1.06 -10.11
CA ILE A 374 11.08 -0.80 -11.37
C ILE A 374 9.61 -1.23 -11.26
N LEU A 375 9.37 -2.45 -10.77
CA LEU A 375 8.02 -2.98 -10.57
C LEU A 375 7.21 -2.10 -9.61
N VAL A 376 7.78 -1.72 -8.47
CA VAL A 376 7.12 -0.87 -7.47
C VAL A 376 6.80 0.50 -8.06
N ARG A 377 7.71 1.12 -8.81
CA ARG A 377 7.46 2.39 -9.50
C ARG A 377 6.36 2.28 -10.53
N ALA A 378 6.31 1.17 -11.28
CA ALA A 378 5.25 0.91 -12.25
C ALA A 378 3.88 0.78 -11.54
N LEU A 379 3.79 -0.02 -10.48
CA LEU A 379 2.58 -0.18 -9.67
C LEU A 379 2.13 1.14 -9.04
N ASP A 380 3.06 1.97 -8.58
CA ASP A 380 2.74 3.27 -7.99
C ASP A 380 2.18 4.24 -9.02
N ARG A 381 2.77 4.28 -10.21
CA ARG A 381 2.29 5.11 -11.31
C ARG A 381 0.90 4.69 -11.78
N PHE A 382 0.67 3.39 -11.93
CA PHE A 382 -0.65 2.82 -12.21
C PHE A 382 -1.68 3.23 -11.15
N HIS A 383 -1.33 3.07 -9.87
CA HIS A 383 -2.21 3.44 -8.75
C HIS A 383 -2.59 4.93 -8.77
N ARG A 384 -1.62 5.83 -8.95
CA ARG A 384 -1.87 7.29 -9.01
C ARG A 384 -2.79 7.67 -10.16
N ARG A 385 -2.58 7.07 -11.35
CA ARG A 385 -3.37 7.37 -12.55
C ARG A 385 -4.81 6.87 -12.43
N LEU A 386 -5.02 5.70 -11.82
CA LEU A 386 -6.36 5.19 -11.54
C LEU A 386 -7.13 6.04 -10.53
N GLN A 387 -6.46 6.54 -9.48
CA GLN A 387 -7.11 7.47 -8.55
C GLN A 387 -7.60 8.75 -9.23
N ALA A 388 -6.86 9.27 -10.21
CA ALA A 388 -7.30 10.43 -10.99
C ALA A 388 -8.55 10.11 -11.82
N MET A 389 -8.63 8.91 -12.38
CA MET A 389 -9.79 8.45 -13.15
C MET A 389 -11.05 8.29 -12.28
N ASN A 390 -10.92 7.79 -11.05
CA ASN A 390 -12.04 7.65 -10.11
C ASN A 390 -12.71 8.99 -9.74
N LYS A 391 -12.00 10.12 -9.93
CA LYS A 391 -12.59 11.46 -9.74
C LYS A 391 -13.50 11.87 -10.90
N LEU A 392 -13.30 11.31 -12.09
CA LEU A 392 -14.12 11.58 -13.28
C LEU A 392 -15.43 10.78 -13.28
N LEU A 393 -15.43 9.58 -12.67
CA LEU A 393 -16.60 8.71 -12.51
C LEU A 393 -16.68 8.21 -11.05
N PRO A 394 -17.34 8.95 -10.14
CA PRO A 394 -17.38 8.61 -8.71
C PRO A 394 -18.05 7.28 -8.39
N ASP A 395 -19.03 6.86 -9.20
CA ASP A 395 -19.85 5.65 -8.98
C ASP A 395 -19.14 4.35 -9.41
N THR A 396 -17.86 4.41 -9.76
CA THR A 396 -17.08 3.25 -10.21
C THR A 396 -16.02 2.83 -9.20
N ASP A 397 -15.81 1.52 -9.05
CA ASP A 397 -14.90 0.90 -8.07
C ASP A 397 -13.47 0.69 -8.61
N PHE A 398 -13.04 1.44 -9.64
CA PHE A 398 -11.74 1.24 -10.29
C PHE A 398 -10.54 1.41 -9.35
N SER A 399 -10.64 2.33 -8.39
CA SER A 399 -9.62 2.49 -7.35
C SER A 399 -9.44 1.20 -6.55
N ARG A 400 -10.53 0.52 -6.18
CA ARG A 400 -10.50 -0.74 -5.42
C ARG A 400 -9.87 -1.87 -6.23
N ALA A 401 -10.26 -2.04 -7.49
CA ALA A 401 -9.66 -3.03 -8.39
C ALA A 401 -8.15 -2.76 -8.58
N GLY A 402 -7.75 -1.50 -8.76
CA GLY A 402 -6.35 -1.10 -8.83
C GLY A 402 -5.58 -1.44 -7.55
N THR A 403 -6.15 -1.18 -6.37
CA THR A 403 -5.52 -1.55 -5.08
C THR A 403 -5.37 -3.06 -4.93
N GLU A 404 -6.35 -3.83 -5.39
CA GLU A 404 -6.31 -5.30 -5.33
C GLU A 404 -5.19 -5.87 -6.21
N ILE A 405 -5.01 -5.34 -7.41
CA ILE A 405 -3.90 -5.74 -8.31
C ILE A 405 -2.54 -5.44 -7.65
N VAL A 406 -2.37 -4.28 -7.03
CA VAL A 406 -1.13 -3.91 -6.33
C VAL A 406 -0.86 -4.86 -5.15
N SER A 407 -1.88 -5.11 -4.31
CA SER A 407 -1.76 -6.06 -3.20
C SER A 407 -1.47 -7.49 -3.66
N LYS A 408 -2.13 -7.93 -4.73
CA LYS A 408 -1.91 -9.27 -5.31
C LYS A 408 -0.50 -9.42 -5.89
N ALA A 409 -0.02 -8.41 -6.62
CA ALA A 409 1.34 -8.38 -7.15
C ALA A 409 2.40 -8.47 -6.04
N ALA A 410 2.21 -7.71 -4.95
CA ALA A 410 3.10 -7.73 -3.80
C ALA A 410 3.11 -9.12 -3.10
N ARG A 411 1.92 -9.73 -2.93
CA ARG A 411 1.79 -11.08 -2.36
C ARG A 411 2.43 -12.16 -3.24
N GLU A 412 2.21 -12.12 -4.54
CA GLU A 412 2.82 -13.06 -5.49
C GLU A 412 4.35 -12.93 -5.49
N ARG A 413 4.86 -11.71 -5.36
CA ARG A 413 6.29 -11.45 -5.20
C ARG A 413 6.84 -12.00 -3.89
N GLY A 414 6.10 -11.83 -2.78
CA GLY A 414 6.44 -12.45 -1.50
C GLY A 414 6.49 -13.98 -1.58
N ALA A 415 5.51 -14.60 -2.25
CA ALA A 415 5.49 -16.05 -2.47
C ALA A 415 6.67 -16.54 -3.33
N TYR A 416 7.06 -15.78 -4.36
CA TYR A 416 8.27 -16.06 -5.15
C TYR A 416 9.53 -16.06 -4.27
N TYR A 417 9.74 -15.01 -3.46
CA TYR A 417 10.89 -14.96 -2.57
C TYR A 417 10.89 -16.07 -1.51
N LEU A 418 9.72 -16.43 -0.96
CA LEU A 418 9.62 -17.59 -0.09
C LEU A 418 10.09 -18.87 -0.79
N GLN A 419 9.68 -19.09 -2.04
CA GLN A 419 10.11 -20.26 -2.81
C GLN A 419 11.63 -20.24 -3.08
N MET A 420 12.19 -19.07 -3.39
CA MET A 420 13.64 -18.90 -3.57
C MET A 420 14.41 -19.18 -2.28
N LEU A 421 13.92 -18.71 -1.12
CA LEU A 421 14.53 -19.01 0.18
C LEU A 421 14.50 -20.51 0.50
N LYS A 422 13.37 -21.19 0.23
CA LYS A 422 13.25 -22.64 0.39
C LYS A 422 14.24 -23.39 -0.50
N GLN A 423 14.37 -23.00 -1.76
CA GLN A 423 15.31 -23.61 -2.69
C GLN A 423 16.76 -23.39 -2.23
N HIS A 424 17.12 -22.15 -1.87
CA HIS A 424 18.45 -21.81 -1.36
C HIS A 424 18.83 -22.65 -0.14
N PHE A 425 17.90 -22.85 0.80
CA PHE A 425 18.15 -23.71 1.97
C PHE A 425 18.43 -25.16 1.55
N LEU A 426 17.67 -25.71 0.59
CA LEU A 426 17.91 -27.07 0.08
C LEU A 426 19.26 -27.18 -0.64
N ASP A 427 19.68 -26.14 -1.35
CA ASP A 427 20.98 -26.08 -2.01
C ASP A 427 22.11 -26.06 -0.96
N CYS A 428 22.00 -25.23 0.10
CA CYS A 428 22.93 -25.26 1.23
C CYS A 428 23.02 -26.65 1.89
N LEU A 429 21.89 -27.34 2.07
CA LEU A 429 21.88 -28.71 2.60
C LEU A 429 22.58 -29.70 1.67
N THR A 430 22.45 -29.51 0.36
CA THR A 430 23.12 -30.33 -0.65
C THR A 430 24.63 -30.11 -0.58
N ASP A 431 25.09 -28.87 -0.45
CA ASP A 431 26.50 -28.52 -0.31
C ASP A 431 27.11 -29.11 0.97
N VAL A 432 26.43 -28.99 2.12
CA VAL A 432 26.87 -29.63 3.37
C VAL A 432 26.98 -31.14 3.20
N ARG A 433 26.03 -31.78 2.51
CA ARG A 433 26.08 -33.23 2.25
C ARG A 433 27.25 -33.61 1.33
N GLN A 434 27.54 -32.81 0.31
CA GLN A 434 28.68 -33.05 -0.58
C GLN A 434 30.01 -32.90 0.16
N ASN A 435 30.16 -31.86 0.98
CA ASN A 435 31.36 -31.65 1.80
C ASN A 435 31.56 -32.79 2.82
N LEU A 436 30.49 -33.30 3.43
CA LEU A 436 30.55 -34.45 4.33
C LEU A 436 30.86 -35.78 3.61
N ALA A 437 30.50 -35.91 2.33
CA ALA A 437 30.75 -37.11 1.53
C ALA A 437 32.12 -37.10 0.83
N ALA A 438 32.78 -35.94 0.73
CA ALA A 438 34.04 -35.79 0.03
C ALA A 438 35.14 -36.66 0.68
N PRO A 439 35.88 -37.47 -0.11
CA PRO A 439 36.93 -38.32 0.43
C PRO A 439 38.07 -37.48 1.00
N LYS A 440 38.40 -37.70 2.27
CA LYS A 440 39.49 -37.01 2.98
C LYS A 440 40.81 -37.22 2.23
N GLN A 441 41.41 -36.14 1.73
CA GLN A 441 42.74 -36.22 1.14
C GLN A 441 43.79 -36.51 2.21
N ILE A 442 44.52 -37.61 2.02
CA ILE A 442 45.62 -38.05 2.88
C ILE A 442 46.76 -37.02 2.75
N GLY A 443 46.95 -36.18 3.77
CA GLY A 443 48.09 -35.25 3.83
C GLY A 443 47.86 -33.89 4.50
N LYS A 444 46.61 -33.47 4.73
CA LYS A 444 46.29 -32.27 5.52
C LYS A 444 45.55 -32.67 6.79
N GLN A 445 46.28 -32.91 7.87
CA GLN A 445 45.69 -33.20 9.19
C GLN A 445 45.03 -31.97 9.85
N ASP A 446 45.24 -30.76 9.30
CA ASP A 446 44.73 -29.50 9.88
C ASP A 446 43.55 -28.87 9.11
N SER A 447 43.10 -29.46 8.00
CA SER A 447 41.94 -28.97 7.23
C SER A 447 40.88 -30.05 7.09
N SER A 448 40.46 -30.65 8.21
CA SER A 448 39.09 -31.14 8.26
C SER A 448 38.21 -29.90 8.32
N ASP A 449 37.35 -29.66 7.32
CA ASP A 449 36.31 -28.64 7.47
C ASP A 449 35.59 -28.95 8.77
N SER A 450 35.78 -28.09 9.77
CA SER A 450 35.27 -28.33 11.10
C SER A 450 33.74 -28.35 11.00
N LEU A 451 33.07 -29.25 11.73
CA LEU A 451 31.59 -29.28 11.69
C LEU A 451 31.01 -27.91 12.08
N SER A 452 31.73 -27.17 12.94
CA SER A 452 31.47 -25.78 13.30
C SER A 452 31.57 -24.80 12.14
N GLU A 453 32.53 -24.97 11.22
CA GLU A 453 32.67 -24.10 10.05
C GLU A 453 31.56 -24.35 9.02
N LEU A 454 31.21 -25.62 8.77
CA LEU A 454 30.06 -25.95 7.92
C LEU A 454 28.75 -25.41 8.49
N LEU A 455 28.56 -25.50 9.82
CA LEU A 455 27.42 -24.90 10.51
C LEU A 455 27.41 -23.37 10.32
N ASN A 456 28.51 -22.69 10.65
CA ASN A 456 28.61 -21.24 10.54
C ASN A 456 28.37 -20.76 9.11
N ASN A 457 28.93 -21.43 8.10
CA ASN A 457 28.73 -21.09 6.69
C ASN A 457 27.26 -21.25 6.27
N THR A 458 26.58 -22.28 6.78
CA THR A 458 25.15 -22.50 6.51
C THR A 458 24.31 -21.40 7.19
N GLU A 459 24.60 -21.08 8.44
CA GLU A 459 23.91 -20.03 9.19
C GLU A 459 24.08 -18.65 8.54
N THR A 460 25.31 -18.27 8.20
CA THR A 460 25.59 -16.98 7.56
C THR A 460 24.94 -16.90 6.19
N SER A 461 25.04 -17.95 5.37
CA SER A 461 24.41 -17.98 4.04
C SER A 461 22.88 -17.83 4.11
N VAL A 462 22.22 -18.55 5.02
CA VAL A 462 20.77 -18.44 5.21
C VAL A 462 20.40 -17.04 5.71
N LEU A 463 21.14 -16.50 6.69
CA LEU A 463 20.91 -15.16 7.23
C LEU A 463 21.09 -14.06 6.18
N GLU A 464 22.16 -14.12 5.38
CA GLU A 464 22.43 -13.15 4.31
C GLU A 464 21.36 -13.19 3.22
N GLN A 465 20.89 -14.39 2.85
CA GLN A 465 19.83 -14.51 1.87
C GLN A 465 18.50 -13.95 2.38
N ILE A 466 18.13 -14.18 3.65
CA ILE A 466 16.94 -13.55 4.25
C ILE A 466 17.10 -12.02 4.25
N LYS A 467 18.26 -11.49 4.65
CA LYS A 467 18.54 -10.03 4.65
C LYS A 467 18.41 -9.43 3.24
N SER A 468 18.93 -10.11 2.22
CA SER A 468 18.81 -9.68 0.83
C SER A 468 17.35 -9.62 0.38
N VAL A 469 16.55 -10.64 0.70
CA VAL A 469 15.12 -10.66 0.40
C VAL A 469 14.38 -9.52 1.10
N LEU A 470 14.63 -9.29 2.38
CA LEU A 470 14.00 -8.19 3.13
C LEU A 470 14.38 -6.82 2.55
N ALA A 471 15.65 -6.61 2.18
CA ALA A 471 16.10 -5.39 1.52
C ALA A 471 15.39 -5.15 0.17
N ASN A 472 15.22 -6.21 -0.64
CA ASN A 472 14.48 -6.11 -1.90
C ASN A 472 12.99 -5.79 -1.68
N LEU A 473 12.38 -6.30 -0.60
CA LEU A 473 10.99 -6.01 -0.26
C LEU A 473 10.78 -4.62 0.33
N GLN A 474 11.83 -4.01 0.89
CA GLN A 474 11.81 -2.62 1.37
C GLN A 474 11.43 -1.63 0.26
N ALA A 475 11.68 -1.96 -1.01
CA ALA A 475 11.24 -1.18 -2.16
C ALA A 475 9.72 -0.89 -2.10
N PHE A 476 8.89 -1.85 -1.70
CA PHE A 476 7.43 -1.69 -1.62
C PHE A 476 6.95 -0.74 -0.51
N ILE A 477 7.81 -0.45 0.48
CA ILE A 477 7.49 0.38 1.66
C ILE A 477 8.24 1.72 1.60
N SER A 478 8.97 1.98 0.51
CA SER A 478 9.74 3.20 0.33
C SER A 478 8.84 4.45 0.45
N PRO A 479 9.32 5.52 1.10
CA PRO A 479 8.49 6.69 1.40
C PRO A 479 8.01 7.44 0.15
N ASP A 480 8.69 7.25 -0.98
CA ASP A 480 8.37 7.88 -2.26
C ASP A 480 7.14 7.25 -2.95
N ILE A 481 6.63 6.14 -2.41
CA ILE A 481 5.54 5.34 -2.98
C ILE A 481 4.20 5.72 -2.34
N THR A 482 3.23 6.12 -3.16
CA THR A 482 1.93 6.63 -2.69
C THR A 482 1.01 5.58 -2.11
N PHE A 483 0.96 4.36 -2.68
CA PHE A 483 0.15 3.29 -2.10
C PHE A 483 0.72 2.78 -0.77
N ALA A 484 2.04 2.86 -0.57
CA ALA A 484 2.73 2.43 0.66
C ALA A 484 2.37 3.31 1.87
N MET A 485 1.92 4.55 1.63
CA MET A 485 1.43 5.46 2.67
C MET A 485 -0.01 5.17 3.09
N LYS A 486 -0.70 4.23 2.43
CA LYS A 486 -2.08 3.91 2.72
C LYS A 486 -2.18 2.72 3.68
N PRO A 487 -3.04 2.78 4.71
CA PRO A 487 -3.14 1.72 5.71
C PRO A 487 -3.63 0.39 5.14
N TYR A 488 -4.43 0.43 4.06
CA TYR A 488 -4.93 -0.79 3.40
C TYR A 488 -3.81 -1.67 2.82
N PHE A 489 -2.67 -1.08 2.45
CA PHE A 489 -1.55 -1.82 1.86
C PHE A 489 -0.48 -2.11 2.92
N ARG A 490 -0.02 -1.08 3.63
CA ARG A 490 1.14 -1.19 4.53
C ARG A 490 0.94 -2.23 5.63
N GLY A 491 -0.20 -2.20 6.32
CA GLY A 491 -0.48 -3.14 7.42
C GLY A 491 -0.51 -4.60 6.94
N PRO A 492 -1.40 -4.97 6.00
CA PRO A 492 -1.48 -6.32 5.47
C PRO A 492 -0.17 -6.80 4.81
N PHE A 493 0.52 -5.94 4.07
CA PHE A 493 1.78 -6.30 3.42
C PHE A 493 2.87 -6.65 4.44
N CYS A 494 3.12 -5.79 5.42
CA CYS A 494 4.17 -6.02 6.42
C CYS A 494 3.85 -7.24 7.31
N ILE A 495 2.61 -7.36 7.77
CA ILE A 495 2.20 -8.39 8.73
C ILE A 495 1.92 -9.73 8.03
N GLN A 496 1.01 -9.75 7.06
CA GLN A 496 0.52 -10.99 6.45
C GLN A 496 1.47 -11.51 5.38
N ASP A 497 1.93 -10.64 4.47
CA ASP A 497 2.72 -11.09 3.33
C ASP A 497 4.21 -11.27 3.70
N VAL A 498 4.81 -10.37 4.49
CA VAL A 498 6.24 -10.45 4.85
C VAL A 498 6.48 -11.23 6.16
N ARG A 499 5.94 -10.75 7.30
CA ARG A 499 6.23 -11.33 8.63
C ARG A 499 5.68 -12.74 8.81
N GLU A 500 4.42 -12.99 8.44
CA GLU A 500 3.82 -14.34 8.47
C GLU A 500 4.11 -15.11 7.18
N GLY A 501 3.88 -14.48 6.03
CA GLY A 501 3.95 -15.10 4.72
C GLY A 501 5.35 -15.59 4.34
N ILE A 502 6.39 -14.82 4.65
CA ILE A 502 7.77 -15.17 4.32
C ILE A 502 8.51 -15.69 5.55
N LEU A 503 8.74 -14.84 6.56
CA LEU A 503 9.65 -15.18 7.66
C LEU A 503 9.16 -16.39 8.47
N THR A 504 7.92 -16.34 8.95
CA THR A 504 7.33 -17.40 9.77
C THR A 504 7.22 -18.71 8.99
N ASN A 505 6.72 -18.66 7.75
CA ASN A 505 6.63 -19.85 6.89
C ASN A 505 7.99 -20.43 6.51
N PHE A 506 9.02 -19.59 6.33
CA PHE A 506 10.37 -20.06 6.04
C PHE A 506 10.99 -20.75 7.26
N ILE A 507 10.87 -20.17 8.46
CA ILE A 507 11.34 -20.80 9.72
C ILE A 507 10.64 -22.16 9.92
N ARG A 508 9.31 -22.22 9.73
CA ARG A 508 8.55 -23.48 9.78
C ARG A 508 9.04 -24.48 8.76
N HIS A 509 9.35 -24.03 7.54
CA HIS A 509 9.90 -24.90 6.50
C HIS A 509 11.27 -25.47 6.89
N ILE A 510 12.18 -24.67 7.45
CA ILE A 510 13.47 -25.14 7.98
C ILE A 510 13.22 -26.24 9.02
N CYS A 511 12.36 -25.97 10.01
CA CYS A 511 12.05 -26.93 11.08
C CYS A 511 11.46 -28.24 10.54
N GLN A 512 10.58 -28.15 9.52
CA GLN A 512 9.96 -29.30 8.87
C GLN A 512 11.00 -30.12 8.10
N VAL A 513 11.79 -29.49 7.22
CA VAL A 513 12.83 -30.17 6.43
C VAL A 513 13.85 -30.85 7.34
N CYS A 514 14.27 -30.17 8.42
CA CYS A 514 15.11 -30.74 9.45
C CYS A 514 14.47 -31.96 10.12
N SER A 515 13.18 -31.89 10.48
CA SER A 515 12.46 -33.01 11.10
C SER A 515 12.25 -34.19 10.14
N ASP A 516 12.06 -33.96 8.84
CA ASP A 516 11.84 -34.99 7.83
C ASP A 516 13.03 -35.97 7.72
N PHE A 517 14.26 -35.52 8.04
CA PHE A 517 15.43 -36.40 8.13
C PHE A 517 15.32 -37.47 9.22
N CYS A 518 14.45 -37.28 10.22
CA CYS A 518 14.21 -38.29 11.26
C CYS A 518 13.17 -39.34 10.85
N GLU A 519 12.22 -38.98 9.98
CA GLU A 519 11.06 -39.82 9.61
C GLU A 519 11.32 -40.64 8.33
N GLY A 520 12.12 -40.13 7.38
CA GLY A 520 12.38 -40.77 6.08
C GLY A 520 13.49 -41.84 6.03
N ALA A 521 14.00 -42.28 7.17
CA ALA A 521 15.21 -43.13 7.27
C ALA A 521 15.10 -44.54 6.64
N ALA A 522 13.91 -44.97 6.19
CA ALA A 522 13.70 -46.25 5.54
C ALA A 522 13.81 -46.22 4.00
N GLU A 523 13.62 -45.06 3.36
CA GLU A 523 13.48 -44.95 1.89
C GLU A 523 14.59 -44.13 1.21
N ARG A 524 15.23 -43.19 1.93
CA ARG A 524 16.37 -42.41 1.43
C ARG A 524 17.63 -42.98 2.07
N GLY A 525 18.63 -43.35 1.27
CA GLY A 525 19.85 -44.04 1.71
C GLY A 525 20.53 -43.43 2.94
N SER A 526 21.40 -44.20 3.60
CA SER A 526 22.06 -43.87 4.88
C SER A 526 22.42 -42.38 5.04
N ILE A 527 21.62 -41.66 5.84
CA ILE A 527 21.87 -40.25 6.16
C ILE A 527 23.15 -40.18 7.02
N PRO A 528 24.15 -39.33 6.67
CA PRO A 528 25.35 -39.16 7.49
C PRO A 528 24.98 -38.69 8.90
N PRO A 529 25.40 -39.38 9.98
CA PRO A 529 25.09 -38.95 11.35
C PRO A 529 25.59 -37.55 11.68
N SER A 530 26.72 -37.14 11.09
CA SER A 530 27.27 -35.79 11.27
C SER A 530 26.34 -34.69 10.74
N LEU A 531 25.53 -34.97 9.71
CA LEU A 531 24.52 -34.03 9.21
C LEU A 531 23.41 -33.82 10.25
N LEU A 532 22.92 -34.88 10.88
CA LEU A 532 21.89 -34.79 11.93
C LEU A 532 22.37 -33.92 13.11
N LEU A 533 23.65 -34.02 13.43
CA LEU A 533 24.27 -33.24 14.50
C LEU A 533 24.38 -31.75 14.13
N ILE A 534 24.79 -31.42 12.89
CA ILE A 534 24.81 -30.04 12.37
C ILE A 534 23.39 -29.45 12.38
N LEU A 535 22.40 -30.18 11.87
CA LEU A 535 21.02 -29.70 11.80
C LEU A 535 20.39 -29.53 13.17
N SER A 536 20.72 -30.41 14.12
CA SER A 536 20.29 -30.29 15.51
C SER A 536 20.81 -28.98 16.11
N ARG A 537 22.09 -28.68 15.90
CA ARG A 537 22.70 -27.46 16.41
C ARG A 537 22.16 -26.21 15.71
N LEU A 538 22.00 -26.25 14.39
CA LEU A 538 21.36 -25.18 13.61
C LEU A 538 19.97 -24.84 14.17
N CYS A 539 19.12 -25.84 14.42
CA CYS A 539 17.78 -25.59 14.97
C CYS A 539 17.83 -25.04 16.42
N GLU A 540 18.83 -25.41 17.20
CA GLU A 540 19.07 -24.87 18.54
C GLU A 540 19.51 -23.40 18.51
N ASP A 541 20.45 -23.04 17.63
CA ASP A 541 20.90 -21.67 17.44
C ASP A 541 19.77 -20.78 16.88
N PHE A 542 18.91 -21.36 16.02
CA PHE A 542 17.63 -20.76 15.61
C PHE A 542 16.72 -20.45 16.79
N SER A 543 16.51 -21.41 17.69
CA SER A 543 15.68 -21.23 18.87
C SER A 543 16.25 -20.18 19.84
N ASN A 544 17.58 -20.10 20.00
CA ASN A 544 18.21 -19.32 21.05
C ASN A 544 18.38 -17.84 20.68
N SER A 545 18.77 -17.52 19.44
CA SER A 545 19.12 -16.14 19.07
C SER A 545 18.67 -15.73 17.66
N ILE A 546 18.79 -16.61 16.67
CA ILE A 546 18.61 -16.22 15.26
C ILE A 546 17.15 -15.85 14.97
N ILE A 547 16.16 -16.61 15.45
CA ILE A 547 14.74 -16.26 15.24
C ILE A 547 14.42 -14.90 15.85
N SER A 548 14.83 -14.65 17.10
CA SER A 548 14.62 -13.37 17.78
C SER A 548 15.25 -12.21 17.01
N HIS A 549 16.51 -12.36 16.56
CA HIS A 549 17.20 -11.35 15.77
C HIS A 549 16.53 -11.10 14.41
N LEU A 550 16.10 -12.14 13.70
CA LEU A 550 15.40 -12.02 12.41
C LEU A 550 14.06 -11.31 12.54
N VAL A 551 13.30 -11.60 13.61
CA VAL A 551 12.02 -10.95 13.87
C VAL A 551 12.22 -9.46 14.16
N VAL A 552 13.15 -9.11 15.04
CA VAL A 552 13.47 -7.71 15.36
C VAL A 552 13.97 -6.97 14.12
N LEU A 553 14.87 -7.58 13.34
CA LEU A 553 15.36 -7.00 12.08
C LEU A 553 14.22 -6.71 11.10
N THR A 554 13.26 -7.64 10.99
CA THR A 554 12.09 -7.48 10.11
C THR A 554 11.17 -6.38 10.61
N GLU A 555 10.94 -6.30 11.93
CA GLU A 555 10.14 -5.25 12.57
C GLU A 555 10.75 -3.86 12.37
N GLU A 556 12.06 -3.71 12.55
CA GLU A 556 12.79 -2.46 12.35
C GLU A 556 12.82 -2.02 10.88
N GLN A 557 13.12 -2.94 9.95
CA GLN A 557 13.24 -2.62 8.52
C GLN A 557 11.89 -2.23 7.89
N LEU A 558 10.78 -2.78 8.40
CA LEU A 558 9.44 -2.51 7.90
C LEU A 558 8.70 -1.41 8.68
N LEU A 559 9.29 -0.92 9.79
CA LEU A 559 8.69 0.05 10.72
C LEU A 559 7.28 -0.38 11.14
N MET A 560 7.15 -1.59 11.71
CA MET A 560 5.85 -2.13 12.13
C MET A 560 5.42 -1.53 13.48
N GLU A 561 4.21 -0.95 13.52
CA GLU A 561 3.65 -0.32 14.73
C GLU A 561 2.64 -1.22 15.47
N ASP A 562 1.91 -2.08 14.75
CA ASP A 562 0.90 -2.99 15.31
C ASP A 562 1.27 -4.46 15.10
N THR A 563 1.44 -5.24 16.17
CA THR A 563 1.77 -6.68 16.14
C THR A 563 0.59 -7.60 16.48
N THR A 564 -0.65 -7.07 16.40
CA THR A 564 -1.85 -7.84 16.73
C THR A 564 -2.09 -8.96 15.71
N GLY A 565 -2.23 -10.19 16.18
CA GLY A 565 -2.48 -11.37 15.32
C GLY A 565 -1.24 -12.03 14.71
N VAL A 566 -0.02 -11.62 15.10
CA VAL A 566 1.24 -12.22 14.64
C VAL A 566 1.58 -13.48 15.45
N THR A 567 2.21 -14.47 14.80
CA THR A 567 2.76 -15.66 15.48
C THR A 567 3.82 -15.20 16.50
N PRO A 568 3.65 -15.53 17.80
CA PRO A 568 4.58 -15.09 18.83
C PRO A 568 5.95 -15.74 18.65
N ILE A 569 7.00 -15.00 18.99
CA ILE A 569 8.40 -15.47 18.90
C ILE A 569 8.59 -16.77 19.69
N SER A 570 7.99 -16.87 20.88
CA SER A 570 8.06 -18.06 21.73
C SER A 570 7.62 -19.33 21.01
N LYS A 571 6.54 -19.27 20.23
CA LYS A 571 6.03 -20.42 19.48
C LYS A 571 7.01 -20.88 18.40
N LEU A 572 7.65 -19.94 17.69
CA LEU A 572 8.66 -20.27 16.68
C LEU A 572 9.92 -20.86 17.30
N CYS A 573 10.37 -20.30 18.43
CA CYS A 573 11.47 -20.88 19.21
C CYS A 573 11.13 -22.29 19.72
N GLU A 574 9.90 -22.52 20.21
CA GLU A 574 9.44 -23.84 20.63
C GLU A 574 9.42 -24.86 19.47
N GLU A 575 8.93 -24.47 18.29
CA GLU A 575 8.95 -25.31 17.08
C GLU A 575 10.39 -25.69 16.67
N ALA A 576 11.30 -24.70 16.65
CA ALA A 576 12.71 -24.93 16.34
C ALA A 576 13.40 -25.82 17.39
N LYS A 577 13.16 -25.57 18.68
CA LYS A 577 13.68 -26.39 19.79
C LYS A 577 13.15 -27.82 19.72
N CYS A 578 11.89 -28.02 19.35
CA CYS A 578 11.31 -29.34 19.17
C CYS A 578 12.00 -30.09 18.01
N ALA A 579 12.24 -29.41 16.88
CA ALA A 579 12.98 -29.99 15.75
C ALA A 579 14.43 -30.36 16.13
N ALA A 580 15.14 -29.47 16.84
CA ALA A 580 16.47 -29.71 17.38
C ALA A 580 16.50 -30.96 18.28
N GLN A 581 15.56 -31.06 19.22
CA GLN A 581 15.48 -32.18 20.16
C GLN A 581 15.20 -33.51 19.44
N LYS A 582 14.30 -33.51 18.45
CA LYS A 582 14.01 -34.69 17.62
C LYS A 582 15.26 -35.19 16.89
N LEU A 583 15.99 -34.27 16.26
CA LEU A 583 17.24 -34.57 15.55
C LEU A 583 18.31 -35.13 16.49
N LEU A 584 18.53 -34.50 17.65
CA LEU A 584 19.52 -34.97 18.63
C LEU A 584 19.20 -36.37 19.16
N ASN A 585 17.93 -36.61 19.50
CA ASN A 585 17.47 -37.91 19.97
C ASN A 585 17.64 -38.99 18.87
N HIS A 586 17.37 -38.63 17.61
CA HIS A 586 17.56 -39.53 16.48
C HIS A 586 19.05 -39.84 16.24
N TYR A 587 19.93 -38.84 16.34
CA TYR A 587 21.38 -39.02 16.28
C TYR A 587 21.89 -39.99 17.34
N VAL A 588 21.50 -39.79 18.60
CA VAL A 588 21.87 -40.67 19.72
C VAL A 588 21.38 -42.10 19.47
N ARG A 589 20.16 -42.25 18.95
CA ARG A 589 19.61 -43.56 18.60
C ARG A 589 20.40 -44.24 17.49
N ILE A 590 20.73 -43.55 16.40
CA ILE A 590 21.51 -44.12 15.28
C ILE A 590 22.90 -44.53 15.77
N GLN A 591 23.62 -43.65 16.44
CA GLN A 591 24.99 -43.94 16.93
C GLN A 591 24.99 -45.05 17.99
N GLY A 592 24.04 -45.01 18.92
CA GLY A 592 23.83 -46.06 19.91
C GLY A 592 23.55 -47.41 19.27
N LEU A 593 22.73 -47.46 18.21
CA LEU A 593 22.45 -48.69 17.46
C LEU A 593 23.67 -49.20 16.69
N THR A 594 24.48 -48.33 16.09
CA THR A 594 25.73 -48.73 15.40
C THR A 594 26.68 -49.44 16.35
N ILE A 595 26.94 -48.86 17.53
CA ILE A 595 27.78 -49.47 18.56
C ILE A 595 27.14 -50.76 19.10
N SER A 596 25.83 -50.74 19.36
CA SER A 596 25.07 -51.90 19.82
C SER A 596 25.14 -53.07 18.84
N GLN A 597 25.10 -52.81 17.52
CA GLN A 597 25.24 -53.84 16.50
C GLN A 597 26.63 -54.49 16.51
N MET A 598 27.70 -53.74 16.76
CA MET A 598 29.05 -54.31 16.93
C MET A 598 29.11 -55.23 18.15
N LEU A 599 28.58 -54.76 19.29
CA LEU A 599 28.52 -55.54 20.53
C LEU A 599 27.69 -56.81 20.34
N ARG A 600 26.51 -56.70 19.72
CA ARG A 600 25.63 -57.83 19.41
C ARG A 600 26.31 -58.87 18.54
N LYS A 601 26.86 -58.47 17.39
CA LYS A 601 27.60 -59.38 16.49
C LYS A 601 28.74 -60.08 17.24
N SER A 602 29.48 -59.35 18.07
CA SER A 602 30.59 -59.92 18.85
C SER A 602 30.19 -61.01 19.85
N VAL A 603 28.95 -60.95 20.34
CA VAL A 603 28.40 -61.95 21.28
C VAL A 603 27.73 -63.09 20.52
N GLU A 604 27.07 -62.82 19.41
CA GLU A 604 26.36 -63.85 18.64
C GLU A 604 27.29 -64.80 17.87
N THR A 605 28.45 -64.34 17.41
CA THR A 605 29.36 -65.14 16.57
C THR A 605 30.35 -66.01 17.34
N ARG A 606 30.48 -65.85 18.66
CA ARG A 606 31.47 -66.55 19.47
C ARG A 606 30.85 -67.77 20.17
N ASP A 607 31.58 -68.89 20.19
CA ASP A 607 31.25 -70.02 21.07
C ASP A 607 31.70 -69.67 22.50
N TRP A 608 30.72 -69.51 23.40
CA TRP A 608 30.93 -69.13 24.79
C TRP A 608 31.15 -70.33 25.74
N LEU A 609 30.90 -71.56 25.28
CA LEU A 609 31.07 -72.78 26.08
C LEU A 609 32.52 -73.29 26.03
N HIS A 610 33.15 -73.20 24.85
CA HIS A 610 34.52 -73.71 24.60
C HIS A 610 35.55 -72.60 24.41
N THR A 611 35.53 -71.59 25.29
CA THR A 611 36.49 -70.50 25.26
C THR A 611 37.82 -70.87 25.92
N ILE A 612 38.91 -70.34 25.39
CA ILE A 612 40.23 -70.39 26.04
C ILE A 612 40.33 -69.33 27.15
N GLU A 613 41.24 -69.56 28.10
CA GLU A 613 41.53 -68.61 29.18
C GLU A 613 41.91 -67.23 28.61
N PRO A 614 41.24 -66.15 29.07
CA PRO A 614 41.43 -64.82 28.49
C PRO A 614 42.81 -64.27 28.86
N ARG A 615 43.57 -63.84 27.84
CA ARG A 615 44.87 -63.17 28.00
C ARG A 615 44.88 -61.71 27.57
N ASN A 616 43.85 -61.30 26.83
CA ASN A 616 43.69 -59.97 26.25
C ASN A 616 42.19 -59.59 26.25
N VAL A 617 41.93 -58.29 26.24
CA VAL A 617 40.61 -57.72 26.00
C VAL A 617 40.18 -57.97 24.55
N ARG A 618 38.89 -58.25 24.30
CA ARG A 618 38.37 -58.41 22.94
C ARG A 618 38.57 -57.15 22.11
N ALA A 619 39.03 -57.31 20.86
CA ALA A 619 39.22 -56.20 19.92
C ALA A 619 37.97 -55.34 19.72
N VAL A 620 36.77 -55.93 19.80
CA VAL A 620 35.50 -55.18 19.71
C VAL A 620 35.35 -54.17 20.85
N MET A 621 35.78 -54.48 22.07
CA MET A 621 35.68 -53.53 23.20
C MET A 621 36.60 -52.32 22.99
N LYS A 622 37.82 -52.56 22.47
CA LYS A 622 38.75 -51.49 22.08
C LYS A 622 38.12 -50.61 20.99
N ARG A 623 37.56 -51.24 19.95
CA ARG A 623 36.87 -50.53 18.86
C ARG A 623 35.68 -49.70 19.36
N VAL A 624 34.91 -50.20 20.32
CA VAL A 624 33.80 -49.46 20.94
C VAL A 624 34.31 -48.21 21.67
N VAL A 625 35.41 -48.32 22.43
CA VAL A 625 36.02 -47.16 23.10
C VAL A 625 36.58 -46.16 22.08
N GLU A 626 37.22 -46.63 21.02
CA GLU A 626 37.71 -45.79 19.92
C GLU A 626 36.55 -45.05 19.23
N ASP A 627 35.45 -45.73 18.93
CA ASP A 627 34.28 -45.12 18.28
C ASP A 627 33.58 -44.12 19.18
N ILE A 628 33.43 -44.42 20.48
CA ILE A 628 32.88 -43.45 21.45
C ILE A 628 33.81 -42.24 21.58
N THR A 629 35.12 -42.44 21.53
CA THR A 629 36.10 -41.32 21.55
C THR A 629 36.00 -40.49 20.27
N ALA A 630 35.82 -41.11 19.10
CA ALA A 630 35.63 -40.40 17.84
C ALA A 630 34.31 -39.60 17.84
N ILE A 631 33.24 -40.16 18.40
CA ILE A 631 31.96 -39.47 18.59
C ILE A 631 32.12 -38.31 19.59
N ASP A 632 32.85 -38.49 20.69
CA ASP A 632 33.16 -37.45 21.68
C ASP A 632 33.83 -36.24 21.03
N VAL A 633 34.83 -36.46 20.17
CA VAL A 633 35.49 -35.39 19.41
C VAL A 633 34.51 -34.69 18.46
N GLN A 634 33.67 -35.43 17.72
CA GLN A 634 32.68 -34.83 16.80
C GLN A 634 31.61 -34.01 17.52
N VAL A 635 31.05 -34.55 18.61
CA VAL A 635 30.02 -33.85 19.41
C VAL A 635 30.63 -32.63 20.10
N GLY A 636 31.88 -32.73 20.57
CA GLY A 636 32.61 -31.63 21.18
C GLY A 636 32.95 -30.46 20.25
N GLN A 637 32.80 -30.61 18.93
CA GLN A 637 32.92 -29.48 17.99
C GLN A 637 31.69 -28.57 18.00
N LEU A 638 30.53 -29.08 18.43
CA LEU A 638 29.24 -28.38 18.29
C LEU A 638 28.51 -28.16 19.62
N TYR A 639 28.75 -29.01 20.62
CA TYR A 639 28.07 -28.97 21.92
C TYR A 639 29.06 -28.76 23.06
N GLU A 640 28.65 -27.94 24.03
CA GLU A 640 29.40 -27.73 25.27
C GLU A 640 29.49 -29.01 26.11
N GLU A 641 30.51 -29.10 26.95
CA GLU A 641 30.84 -30.32 27.70
C GLU A 641 29.74 -30.72 28.71
N GLY A 642 29.03 -29.75 29.30
CA GLY A 642 27.99 -29.98 30.30
C GLY A 642 28.55 -30.28 31.71
N ILE A 643 27.66 -30.48 32.68
CA ILE A 643 28.02 -30.69 34.08
C ILE A 643 28.36 -32.18 34.32
N ARG A 644 29.60 -32.46 34.75
CA ARG A 644 29.99 -33.76 35.29
C ARG A 644 29.89 -33.74 36.81
N LYS A 645 29.41 -34.82 37.44
CA LYS A 645 29.62 -35.00 38.89
C LYS A 645 31.13 -35.23 39.09
N GLU A 646 31.82 -34.25 39.67
CA GLU A 646 33.25 -34.36 39.96
C GLU A 646 33.55 -35.59 40.82
N ARG A 647 34.67 -36.24 40.52
CA ARG A 647 35.25 -37.25 41.38
C ARG A 647 35.63 -36.57 42.70
N SER A 648 35.25 -37.17 43.82
CA SER A 648 36.05 -37.03 45.04
C SER A 648 37.51 -37.36 44.68
N SER A 649 38.42 -36.44 45.01
CA SER A 649 39.79 -36.30 44.49
C SER A 649 40.58 -37.59 44.22
N ASP A 650 41.26 -37.62 43.07
CA ASP A 650 42.09 -38.70 42.51
C ASP A 650 43.49 -38.84 43.17
N SER A 651 43.80 -38.11 44.24
CA SER A 651 45.18 -38.04 44.78
C SER A 651 45.59 -39.17 45.73
N SER A 652 44.72 -40.12 46.10
CA SER A 652 45.03 -41.11 47.16
C SER A 652 45.30 -42.55 46.68
N ARG A 653 45.30 -42.84 45.38
CA ARG A 653 45.41 -44.24 44.90
C ARG A 653 46.77 -44.65 44.34
N ARG A 654 47.73 -43.73 44.17
CA ARG A 654 49.04 -44.06 43.56
C ARG A 654 50.23 -44.09 44.52
N THR A 655 50.06 -43.82 45.80
CA THR A 655 51.14 -43.92 46.80
C THR A 655 50.58 -44.43 48.11
N HIS A 656 50.77 -45.71 48.42
CA HIS A 656 51.25 -46.17 49.74
C HIS A 656 51.34 -47.69 49.81
N SER A 657 52.58 -48.14 49.92
CA SER A 657 53.02 -49.41 50.46
C SER A 657 52.61 -49.55 51.95
N TYR A 658 52.27 -50.78 52.34
CA TYR A 658 52.22 -51.34 53.70
C TYR A 658 51.63 -50.45 54.82
N SER A 659 50.37 -50.70 55.22
CA SER A 659 49.90 -50.60 56.62
C SER A 659 48.54 -51.28 56.77
N LEU A 660 48.47 -52.25 57.69
CA LEU A 660 47.24 -52.90 58.11
C LEU A 660 46.33 -51.92 58.88
N SER A 661 45.02 -52.21 58.86
CA SER A 661 43.93 -51.60 59.65
C SER A 661 43.20 -50.38 59.06
N GLN A 662 42.23 -50.64 58.18
CA GLN A 662 40.83 -50.23 58.33
C GLN A 662 40.04 -50.60 57.07
N GLN A 663 39.19 -51.62 57.20
CA GLN A 663 38.17 -51.96 56.22
C GLN A 663 37.11 -50.86 56.17
N GLN A 664 36.94 -50.20 55.00
CA GLN A 664 35.62 -49.80 54.52
C GLN A 664 35.62 -49.53 53.00
N ARG A 665 34.89 -50.42 52.30
CA ARG A 665 34.13 -50.24 51.05
C ARG A 665 34.87 -49.83 49.77
N ARG A 666 35.64 -50.77 49.21
CA ARG A 666 35.61 -51.06 47.76
C ARG A 666 34.67 -52.26 47.55
N PRO A 667 33.83 -52.32 46.51
CA PRO A 667 33.14 -53.57 46.19
C PRO A 667 34.16 -54.54 45.59
N GLN A 668 34.76 -55.34 46.47
CA GLN A 668 35.42 -56.58 46.09
C GLN A 668 34.38 -57.48 45.43
N TRP A 669 34.74 -58.04 44.28
CA TRP A 669 34.01 -59.09 43.59
C TRP A 669 34.10 -60.42 44.37
N ASN A 670 33.68 -60.42 45.64
CA ASN A 670 33.72 -61.58 46.52
C ASN A 670 32.45 -62.41 46.32
N PHE A 671 32.52 -63.34 45.38
CA PHE A 671 31.51 -64.38 45.19
C PHE A 671 31.75 -65.49 46.22
N THR A 672 31.14 -65.39 47.39
CA THR A 672 30.96 -66.54 48.29
C THR A 672 29.59 -67.17 47.99
N PRO A 673 29.46 -68.51 47.94
CA PRO A 673 28.19 -69.15 47.58
C PRO A 673 27.27 -69.10 48.80
N SER A 674 26.49 -68.02 48.93
CA SER A 674 25.45 -67.89 49.95
C SER A 674 24.27 -67.07 49.43
N ILE A 675 23.12 -67.27 50.08
CA ILE A 675 21.74 -66.89 49.75
C ILE A 675 21.54 -65.39 49.41
N ASP A 676 22.49 -64.52 49.77
CA ASP A 676 22.46 -63.06 49.57
C ASP A 676 22.65 -62.61 48.11
N ASN A 677 23.16 -63.46 47.22
CA ASN A 677 23.33 -63.13 45.79
C ASN A 677 21.99 -62.91 45.07
N SER A 678 20.90 -63.54 45.55
CA SER A 678 19.56 -63.38 44.98
C SER A 678 18.99 -61.98 45.24
N LEU A 679 19.24 -61.41 46.42
CA LEU A 679 18.76 -60.08 46.79
C LEU A 679 19.56 -58.99 46.09
N ILE A 680 20.90 -59.13 46.01
CA ILE A 680 21.77 -58.16 45.33
C ILE A 680 21.49 -58.13 43.82
N SER A 681 21.32 -59.30 43.20
CA SER A 681 20.94 -59.37 41.78
C SER A 681 19.52 -58.82 41.52
N ASN A 682 18.56 -59.04 42.42
CA ASN A 682 17.22 -58.44 42.32
C ASN A 682 17.26 -56.91 42.49
N ILE A 683 18.11 -56.39 43.39
CA ILE A 683 18.30 -54.94 43.59
C ILE A 683 18.98 -54.30 42.37
N GLN A 684 20.03 -54.91 41.84
CA GLN A 684 20.70 -54.44 40.62
C GLN A 684 19.77 -54.48 39.41
N LYS A 685 18.94 -55.53 39.29
CA LYS A 685 17.90 -55.63 38.27
C LYS A 685 16.82 -54.54 38.42
N LEU A 686 16.37 -54.25 39.64
CA LEU A 686 15.45 -53.14 39.93
C LEU A 686 16.04 -51.77 39.55
N PHE A 687 17.35 -51.55 39.79
CA PHE A 687 18.02 -50.32 39.38
C PHE A 687 18.21 -50.24 37.86
N SER A 688 18.49 -51.37 37.22
CA SER A 688 18.58 -51.45 35.77
C SER A 688 17.25 -51.22 35.07
N GLU A 689 16.17 -51.84 35.53
CA GLU A 689 14.82 -51.66 34.98
C GLU A 689 14.33 -50.20 35.07
N LYS A 690 14.84 -49.43 36.04
CA LYS A 690 14.56 -47.98 36.17
C LYS A 690 15.38 -47.10 35.21
N ILE A 691 16.40 -47.64 34.53
CA ILE A 691 17.18 -46.86 33.56
C ILE A 691 16.40 -46.81 32.24
N GLU A 692 15.75 -45.68 31.99
CA GLU A 692 15.10 -45.39 30.70
C GLU A 692 16.15 -45.23 29.59
N ILE A 693 16.01 -46.01 28.51
CA ILE A 693 16.96 -46.07 27.39
C ILE A 693 16.75 -44.91 26.40
N PHE A 694 15.53 -44.34 26.35
CA PHE A 694 15.13 -43.31 25.39
C PHE A 694 14.62 -42.02 26.05
N SER A 695 15.15 -41.68 27.23
CA SER A 695 14.89 -40.37 27.84
C SER A 695 15.40 -39.26 26.91
N PRO A 696 14.69 -38.11 26.80
CA PRO A 696 15.14 -37.00 25.99
C PRO A 696 16.53 -36.54 26.45
N VAL A 697 17.42 -36.35 25.48
CA VAL A 697 18.82 -36.02 25.72
C VAL A 697 18.97 -34.52 25.83
N GLU A 698 19.66 -34.04 26.86
CA GLU A 698 19.95 -32.61 27.00
C GLU A 698 20.96 -32.16 25.93
N PHE A 699 20.95 -30.89 25.54
CA PHE A 699 21.88 -30.29 24.59
C PHE A 699 23.29 -30.12 25.19
N SER A 700 23.92 -31.23 25.57
CA SER A 700 25.29 -31.28 26.09
C SER A 700 26.02 -32.52 25.62
N LYS A 701 27.33 -32.39 25.45
CA LYS A 701 28.23 -33.47 25.03
C LYS A 701 28.10 -34.70 25.93
N VAL A 702 28.13 -34.51 27.25
CA VAL A 702 28.03 -35.58 28.23
C VAL A 702 26.67 -36.28 28.19
N SER A 703 25.56 -35.57 27.98
CA SER A 703 24.23 -36.19 27.89
C SER A 703 24.10 -37.06 26.63
N VAL A 704 24.60 -36.56 25.49
CA VAL A 704 24.64 -37.29 24.21
C VAL A 704 25.43 -38.59 24.34
N LEU A 705 26.65 -38.53 24.87
CA LEU A 705 27.50 -39.70 25.07
C LEU A 705 26.91 -40.68 26.09
N THR A 706 26.32 -40.16 27.17
CA THR A 706 25.60 -40.98 28.16
C THR A 706 24.45 -41.75 27.50
N GLY A 707 23.66 -41.13 26.63
CA GLY A 707 22.59 -41.80 25.90
C GLY A 707 23.10 -42.92 25.00
N ILE A 708 24.18 -42.68 24.24
CA ILE A 708 24.81 -43.67 23.36
C ILE A 708 25.33 -44.87 24.18
N ILE A 709 25.99 -44.61 25.30
CA ILE A 709 26.54 -45.64 26.20
C ILE A 709 25.41 -46.44 26.85
N LYS A 710 24.32 -45.80 27.31
CA LYS A 710 23.13 -46.49 27.85
C LYS A 710 22.56 -47.49 26.86
N ILE A 711 22.32 -47.07 25.61
CA ILE A 711 21.78 -47.95 24.55
C ILE A 711 22.73 -49.13 24.31
N SER A 712 24.03 -48.85 24.24
CA SER A 712 25.08 -49.85 23.96
C SER A 712 25.20 -50.91 25.06
N LEU A 713 25.30 -50.49 26.33
CA LEU A 713 25.46 -51.41 27.46
C LEU A 713 24.19 -52.22 27.73
N LYS A 714 23.00 -51.61 27.58
CA LYS A 714 21.73 -52.34 27.68
C LYS A 714 21.58 -53.40 26.60
N THR A 715 22.00 -53.09 25.37
CA THR A 715 22.01 -54.09 24.30
C THR A 715 23.00 -55.20 24.60
N PHE A 716 24.19 -54.87 25.13
CA PHE A 716 25.18 -55.88 25.51
C PHE A 716 24.67 -56.82 26.61
N LEU A 717 24.03 -56.28 27.65
CA LEU A 717 23.36 -57.04 28.70
C LEU A 717 22.33 -58.03 28.13
N GLU A 718 21.47 -57.55 27.22
CA GLU A 718 20.45 -58.40 26.61
C GLU A 718 21.06 -59.50 25.74
N CYS A 719 22.12 -59.19 24.98
CA CYS A 719 22.82 -60.19 24.17
C CYS A 719 23.46 -61.29 25.05
N VAL A 720 24.04 -60.90 26.18
CA VAL A 720 24.61 -61.83 27.16
C VAL A 720 23.51 -62.69 27.79
N ARG A 721 22.36 -62.09 28.14
CA ARG A 721 21.22 -62.80 28.74
C ARG A 721 20.72 -63.96 27.85
N LEU A 722 20.87 -63.87 26.54
CA LEU A 722 20.44 -64.89 25.58
C LEU A 722 21.46 -66.02 25.34
N ARG A 723 22.63 -65.99 25.98
CA ARG A 723 23.69 -66.99 25.80
C ARG A 723 23.92 -67.82 27.07
N THR A 724 24.61 -68.95 26.89
CA THR A 724 25.09 -69.83 27.97
C THR A 724 26.61 -69.81 27.94
N PHE A 725 27.26 -69.78 29.10
CA PHE A 725 28.70 -69.56 29.22
C PHE A 725 29.40 -70.73 29.90
N GLY A 726 30.64 -71.00 29.47
CA GLY A 726 31.61 -71.79 30.23
C GLY A 726 32.47 -70.91 31.13
N ARG A 727 33.30 -71.55 31.98
CA ARG A 727 34.21 -70.89 32.94
C ARG A 727 35.02 -69.74 32.32
N TYR A 728 35.75 -70.02 31.25
CA TYR A 728 36.60 -69.03 30.59
C TYR A 728 35.78 -67.98 29.81
N GLY A 729 34.52 -68.27 29.48
CA GLY A 729 33.59 -67.34 28.84
C GLY A 729 33.15 -66.24 29.82
N LEU A 730 32.81 -66.65 31.04
CA LEU A 730 32.54 -65.73 32.16
C LEU A 730 33.76 -64.85 32.47
N GLN A 731 34.96 -65.44 32.53
CA GLN A 731 36.19 -64.68 32.78
C GLN A 731 36.52 -63.69 31.65
N GLN A 732 36.25 -64.03 30.39
CA GLN A 732 36.43 -63.08 29.29
C GLN A 732 35.47 -61.89 29.41
N ILE A 733 34.20 -62.12 29.75
CA ILE A 733 33.23 -61.03 29.96
C ILE A 733 33.65 -60.14 31.15
N GLN A 734 34.24 -60.71 32.21
CA GLN A 734 34.81 -59.93 33.31
C GLN A 734 35.92 -58.99 32.84
N VAL A 735 36.87 -59.50 32.06
CA VAL A 735 37.97 -58.70 31.49
C VAL A 735 37.43 -57.58 30.60
N ASP A 736 36.49 -57.89 29.71
CA ASP A 736 35.91 -56.91 28.79
C ASP A 736 35.12 -55.82 29.52
N THR A 737 34.34 -56.21 30.53
CA THR A 737 33.52 -55.29 31.33
C THR A 737 34.41 -54.36 32.16
N HIS A 738 35.46 -54.91 32.77
CA HIS A 738 36.45 -54.11 33.50
C HIS A 738 37.19 -53.13 32.59
N TYR A 739 37.56 -53.55 31.37
CA TYR A 739 38.13 -52.65 30.38
C TYR A 739 37.16 -51.51 30.04
N LEU A 740 35.89 -51.79 29.73
CA LEU A 740 34.90 -50.75 29.47
C LEU A 740 34.72 -49.81 30.67
N GLN A 741 34.76 -50.32 31.90
CA GLN A 741 34.68 -49.50 33.11
C GLN A 741 35.82 -48.48 33.21
N LEU A 742 37.06 -48.85 32.85
CA LEU A 742 38.23 -47.97 32.90
C LEU A 742 38.16 -46.80 31.90
N TYR A 743 37.47 -46.97 30.78
CA TYR A 743 37.45 -45.98 29.70
C TYR A 743 36.12 -45.25 29.55
N LEU A 744 34.96 -45.86 29.82
CA LEU A 744 33.66 -45.26 29.55
C LEU A 744 33.24 -44.18 30.56
N TRP A 745 33.73 -44.24 31.80
CA TRP A 745 33.32 -43.32 32.86
C TRP A 745 33.56 -41.84 32.52
N ARG A 746 34.61 -41.52 31.74
CA ARG A 746 34.97 -40.14 31.36
C ARG A 746 33.92 -39.46 30.47
N PHE A 747 33.08 -40.25 29.81
CA PHE A 747 32.09 -39.78 28.84
C PHE A 747 30.68 -39.63 29.46
N VAL A 748 30.48 -40.02 30.72
CA VAL A 748 29.16 -40.10 31.35
C VAL A 748 29.04 -39.13 32.52
N SER A 749 27.83 -38.62 32.76
CA SER A 749 27.54 -37.68 33.86
C SER A 749 27.53 -38.33 35.25
N ASP A 750 27.08 -39.58 35.35
CA ASP A 750 27.08 -40.39 36.58
C ASP A 750 27.86 -41.70 36.39
N GLU A 751 29.02 -41.83 37.03
CA GLU A 751 29.86 -43.05 36.97
C GLU A 751 29.09 -44.28 37.49
N ASN A 752 28.21 -44.10 38.47
CA ASN A 752 27.45 -45.21 39.05
C ASN A 752 26.53 -45.86 38.02
N LEU A 753 26.05 -45.10 37.03
CA LEU A 753 25.23 -45.63 35.94
C LEU A 753 26.00 -46.70 35.14
N VAL A 754 27.22 -46.35 34.74
CA VAL A 754 28.08 -47.26 33.96
C VAL A 754 28.45 -48.46 34.82
N GLN A 755 28.83 -48.23 36.07
CA GLN A 755 29.19 -49.30 37.00
C GLN A 755 28.03 -50.28 37.22
N VAL A 756 26.81 -49.79 37.49
CA VAL A 756 25.63 -50.64 37.73
C VAL A 756 25.30 -51.51 36.51
N LEU A 757 25.32 -50.93 35.30
CA LEU A 757 25.03 -51.68 34.06
C LEU A 757 26.10 -52.74 33.77
N LEU A 758 27.37 -52.41 33.99
CA LEU A 758 28.50 -53.31 33.80
C LEU A 758 28.50 -54.46 34.83
N ASP A 759 28.24 -54.16 36.10
CA ASP A 759 28.11 -55.17 37.15
C ASP A 759 26.95 -56.14 36.84
N GLU A 760 25.81 -55.63 36.38
CA GLU A 760 24.67 -56.46 35.99
C GLU A 760 24.98 -57.38 34.79
N ILE A 761 25.76 -56.90 33.81
CA ILE A 761 26.22 -57.75 32.69
C ILE A 761 26.97 -58.97 33.22
N VAL A 762 27.87 -58.78 34.18
CA VAL A 762 28.65 -59.91 34.69
C VAL A 762 27.85 -60.78 35.64
N CYS A 763 26.97 -60.22 36.46
CA CYS A 763 26.02 -60.99 37.26
C CYS A 763 25.11 -61.87 36.37
N SER A 764 24.58 -61.30 35.28
CA SER A 764 23.79 -62.03 34.27
C SER A 764 24.62 -63.15 33.63
N THR A 765 25.88 -62.89 33.30
CA THR A 765 26.80 -63.90 32.75
C THR A 765 27.06 -65.03 33.76
N ALA A 766 27.29 -64.71 35.04
CA ALA A 766 27.56 -65.69 36.09
C ALA A 766 26.35 -66.61 36.33
N HIS A 767 25.13 -66.06 36.31
CA HIS A 767 23.90 -66.85 36.39
C HIS A 767 23.66 -67.79 35.20
N ARG A 768 24.24 -67.47 34.05
CA ARG A 768 24.14 -68.26 32.81
C ARG A 768 25.37 -69.14 32.57
N CYS A 769 26.30 -69.19 33.53
CA CYS A 769 27.51 -69.99 33.46
C CYS A 769 27.29 -71.38 34.08
N LEU A 770 27.77 -72.43 33.41
CA LEU A 770 27.67 -73.81 33.92
C LEU A 770 28.64 -74.09 35.09
N ASP A 771 29.79 -73.40 35.09
CA ASP A 771 30.81 -73.48 36.14
C ASP A 771 31.30 -72.06 36.49
N PRO A 772 30.58 -71.34 37.37
CA PRO A 772 30.87 -69.95 37.69
C PRO A 772 32.11 -69.85 38.59
N SER A 773 33.29 -69.67 37.99
CA SER A 773 34.51 -69.26 38.70
C SER A 773 34.97 -67.90 38.20
N MET A 774 35.09 -66.93 39.11
CA MET A 774 35.59 -65.59 38.79
C MET A 774 37.11 -65.60 38.59
N MET A 775 37.63 -64.71 37.75
CA MET A 775 39.06 -64.45 37.64
C MET A 775 39.51 -63.48 38.76
N GLU A 776 40.75 -63.62 39.23
CA GLU A 776 41.29 -62.75 40.27
C GLU A 776 41.41 -61.29 39.75
N PRO A 777 40.97 -60.28 40.53
CA PRO A 777 41.01 -58.87 40.10
C PRO A 777 42.40 -58.38 39.67
N SER A 778 43.46 -58.82 40.34
CA SER A 778 44.87 -58.47 40.02
C SER A 778 45.28 -58.91 38.61
N VAL A 779 44.79 -60.07 38.17
CA VAL A 779 45.04 -60.61 36.82
C VAL A 779 44.24 -59.83 35.79
N ILE A 780 43.01 -59.46 36.10
CA ILE A 780 42.16 -58.64 35.23
C ILE A 780 42.79 -57.26 35.00
N GLU A 781 43.25 -56.59 36.06
CA GLU A 781 43.94 -55.30 35.97
C GLU A 781 45.17 -55.40 35.05
N LEU A 782 46.02 -56.42 35.23
CA LEU A 782 47.20 -56.64 34.39
C LEU A 782 46.86 -56.87 32.92
N ILE A 783 45.77 -57.61 32.63
CA ILE A 783 45.32 -57.86 31.26
C ILE A 783 44.77 -56.57 30.62
N CYS A 784 44.01 -55.78 31.37
CA CYS A 784 43.47 -54.50 30.88
C CYS A 784 44.53 -53.41 30.73
N GLU A 785 45.60 -53.40 31.53
CA GLU A 785 46.72 -52.45 31.36
C GLU A 785 47.59 -52.75 30.15
N ARG A 786 47.67 -54.02 29.74
CA ARG A 786 48.42 -54.47 28.54
C ARG A 786 47.62 -54.33 27.24
N GLY A 787 46.30 -54.18 27.33
CA GLY A 787 45.37 -54.15 26.21
C GLY A 787 44.92 -52.75 25.90
#